data_AF-A0A016XN14-F1
#
_entry.id   AF-A0A016XN14-F1
#
_cell.length_a   1.000
_cell.length_b   1.000
_cell.length_c   1.000
_cell.angle_alpha   90.00
_cell.angle_beta   90.00
_cell.angle_gamma   90.00
#
_symmetry.space_group_name_H-M   'P 1'
#
loop_
_entity.id
_entity.type
_entity.pdbx_description
1 polymer ?
#
loop_
_entity_poly.entity_id
_entity_poly.type
_entity_poly.pdbx_seq_one_letter_code
_entity_poly.pdbx_strand_id
1 'polypeptide(L)'
;MLLYMGIFLKLVRDLYRTPWTLRSAIKRDEAAWFAQNIHRRRLDFSRLERDLLFAGEHPLRFSLSLLALQIALLVFVSMLPPEWFVPAWFNWKASEQLTHFTTVWTIQATLAALVYPIVISFVAVYLQRRPAAEAFIHLYMLDSGALAAGLSSLALVVVMGLQYLMLSTWGTESLPGWATIDTAWFVLNAALTTFFLFRTVEFLRPEVQARVIQRYTVNVALPRDVQRLNSFQLLAGGIAKGWFPVPSYGDDKAPEGPRLQIGWSGFREGAVQGELHLQSQMRLVDVRIWLVRLVVGAWYRKALTWSRPEKTKSFGVDKSWPLLTLPMRPGTPCEGDFPLARVSDGPALVSWQRLLLRWSVVFRRTSHERYGIRVQAILDELAADARSAAAKSDNEGFERAYSALVDLHGLLLAACLDKTESGEQGSWAMLPDTEKLFFSRALHENWSEAYRGVFQAAIDGMGRDPRPLRRLCHLLQHLDGDELRASPVEIREHLLQMPPLMMYQLSNWWAFRVEDQGIFEHSHKQMVMLRPPLNRVYEEVLSTFVAGWENGRPDKPRRSRDAQEVNWAAMPVLARLNVMHIEETARMLLAAVLRGDQAAAEWLADVLSKWWGTLDFDHGPYQLYDKTAFITVDDLKLDWPAFCAKFGLESADDEAQERLRPELQQGAFQAALRNYWTDVRLLSIELMLDWVRAVPVATAGSSLAFEIASGFLTGKQWKTGGQAVDALSDLSPPEYLVAKVRQFAASGELRGGYVGRLDRFVERVKDMRRPNMVSSRVYSFGGADDVESLQKSQLELLVVLANSDWGLPRSLQHQLDVWFDPRVDQYSSIEILRSRLNNWLARLGEQPGLSVDHIDLLKDRGRPGVTAQAAIEYVRTGLLAAQQALDVRREETLAAQPIDPNRLLEIGRFASSTGFDKEKGRFPIHLFPIGSMAETLEDFTISFTQIRRGELTQMQMEQRAVNEEEYFADAMAQQVAIVVLRDVLHRSDIKEVAVHDSAAYWKALKEESQKILAKGGIPILLLDNSTRPDWVWDWQHSDFGTEHKRPHDLQVRRREGQGAGYLCDFNDIEVFVAPLPIGQSILLSREAFRALTFTNYGNDLFVKVEVDELNGTKNLVDLKLTFSRKVEVGESRVVRLVYA
;
A
#
# COMPACT_ATOMS: atom_id res chain seq x y z
N MET A 1 -0.96 49.09 3.33
CA MET A 1 -0.04 49.08 2.16
C MET A 1 1.06 48.01 2.30
N LEU A 2 1.81 47.95 3.41
CA LEU A 2 2.81 46.89 3.69
C LEU A 2 2.25 45.45 3.69
N LEU A 3 1.01 45.25 4.18
CA LEU A 3 0.34 43.94 4.15
C LEU A 3 0.04 43.47 2.71
N TYR A 4 -0.40 44.39 1.85
CA TYR A 4 -0.64 44.12 0.42
C TYR A 4 0.67 43.87 -0.35
N MET A 5 1.74 44.57 0.01
CA MET A 5 3.07 44.36 -0.56
C MET A 5 3.66 43.00 -0.15
N GLY A 6 3.47 42.57 1.10
CA GLY A 6 3.85 41.24 1.57
C GLY A 6 3.08 40.11 0.90
N ILE A 7 1.77 40.27 0.69
CA ILE A 7 0.93 39.31 -0.06
C ILE A 7 1.38 39.25 -1.53
N PHE A 8 1.68 40.39 -2.15
CA PHE A 8 2.15 40.46 -3.53
C PHE A 8 3.53 39.80 -3.72
N LEU A 9 4.49 40.08 -2.83
CA LEU A 9 5.82 39.45 -2.83
C LEU A 9 5.74 37.94 -2.62
N LYS A 10 4.84 37.47 -1.75
CA LYS A 10 4.58 36.04 -1.56
C LYS A 10 4.00 35.41 -2.83
N LEU A 11 3.03 36.08 -3.48
CA LEU A 11 2.44 35.65 -4.74
C LEU A 11 3.49 35.56 -5.87
N VAL A 12 4.37 36.55 -5.99
CA VAL A 12 5.44 36.60 -7.00
C VAL A 12 6.48 35.49 -6.74
N ARG A 13 6.90 35.29 -5.48
CA ARG A 13 7.82 34.22 -5.09
C ARG A 13 7.25 32.83 -5.35
N ASP A 14 5.96 32.64 -5.07
CA ASP A 14 5.27 31.36 -5.29
C ASP A 14 4.97 31.10 -6.78
N LEU A 15 4.78 32.16 -7.59
CA LEU A 15 4.71 32.06 -9.04
C LEU A 15 6.06 31.65 -9.66
N TYR A 16 7.19 32.15 -9.11
CA TYR A 16 8.52 31.79 -9.58
C TYR A 16 8.85 30.30 -9.33
N ARG A 17 8.27 29.70 -8.29
CA ARG A 17 8.43 28.26 -7.98
C ARG A 17 7.55 27.34 -8.85
N THR A 18 6.54 27.88 -9.52
CA THR A 18 5.64 27.09 -10.37
C THR A 18 6.17 27.03 -11.80
N PRO A 19 6.32 25.84 -12.42
CA PRO A 19 6.74 25.74 -13.80
C PRO A 19 5.70 26.35 -14.77
N TRP A 20 6.17 26.94 -15.87
CA TRP A 20 5.31 27.51 -16.90
C TRP A 20 4.46 26.44 -17.58
N THR A 21 5.08 25.34 -17.98
CA THR A 21 4.41 24.22 -18.66
C THR A 21 4.87 22.90 -18.08
N LEU A 22 4.00 21.91 -18.12
CA LEU A 22 4.33 20.55 -17.76
C LEU A 22 5.50 20.04 -18.60
N ARG A 23 5.50 20.34 -19.90
CA ARG A 23 6.60 20.00 -20.81
C ARG A 23 7.95 20.60 -20.40
N SER A 24 7.97 21.84 -19.88
CA SER A 24 9.22 22.45 -19.40
C SER A 24 9.77 21.78 -18.15
N ALA A 25 8.90 21.30 -17.25
CA ALA A 25 9.30 20.53 -16.07
C ALA A 25 9.86 19.16 -16.48
N ILE A 26 9.15 18.43 -17.35
CA ILE A 26 9.60 17.13 -17.87
C ILE A 26 10.99 17.22 -18.52
N LYS A 27 11.22 18.25 -19.35
CA LYS A 27 12.53 18.45 -19.99
C LYS A 27 13.66 18.72 -19.00
N ARG A 28 13.35 19.38 -17.88
CA ARG A 28 14.33 19.64 -16.81
C ARG A 28 14.71 18.33 -16.12
N ASP A 29 13.73 17.51 -15.78
CA ASP A 29 13.93 16.21 -15.14
C ASP A 29 14.73 15.26 -16.07
N GLU A 30 14.39 15.23 -17.36
CA GLU A 30 15.13 14.43 -18.35
C GLU A 30 16.59 14.88 -18.49
N ALA A 31 16.84 16.20 -18.53
CA ALA A 31 18.20 16.73 -18.62
C ALA A 31 19.02 16.41 -17.37
N ALA A 32 18.41 16.48 -16.18
CA ALA A 32 19.03 16.09 -14.92
C ALA A 32 19.36 14.60 -14.91
N TRP A 33 18.41 13.75 -15.28
CA TRP A 33 18.59 12.31 -15.38
C TRP A 33 19.69 11.93 -16.38
N PHE A 34 19.73 12.55 -17.58
CA PHE A 34 20.79 12.34 -18.56
C PHE A 34 22.17 12.75 -18.05
N ALA A 35 22.27 13.85 -17.29
CA ALA A 35 23.53 14.32 -16.74
C ALA A 35 24.10 13.35 -15.68
N GLN A 36 23.23 12.74 -14.87
CA GLN A 36 23.62 11.81 -13.81
C GLN A 36 23.94 10.40 -14.35
N ASN A 37 23.16 9.90 -15.32
CA ASN A 37 23.27 8.51 -15.74
C ASN A 37 24.47 8.24 -16.68
N ILE A 38 25.43 7.43 -16.23
CA ILE A 38 26.66 7.10 -16.98
C ILE A 38 26.35 6.23 -18.22
N HIS A 39 25.42 5.28 -18.10
CA HIS A 39 25.09 4.34 -19.18
C HIS A 39 24.47 5.06 -20.39
N ARG A 40 23.56 6.02 -20.13
CA ARG A 40 22.98 6.87 -21.18
C ARG A 40 24.02 7.69 -21.92
N ARG A 41 24.95 8.32 -21.18
CA ARG A 41 26.04 9.12 -21.76
C ARG A 41 27.03 8.28 -22.57
N ARG A 42 27.33 7.06 -22.13
CA ARG A 42 28.20 6.12 -22.87
C ARG A 42 27.62 5.73 -24.24
N LEU A 43 26.30 5.71 -24.36
CA LEU A 43 25.57 5.35 -25.58
C LEU A 43 25.05 6.55 -26.37
N ASP A 44 25.54 7.76 -26.07
CA ASP A 44 25.07 8.99 -26.70
C ASP A 44 25.38 9.03 -28.21
N PHE A 45 24.52 9.73 -28.94
CA PHE A 45 24.66 9.96 -30.37
C PHE A 45 25.55 11.17 -30.64
N SER A 46 26.40 11.05 -31.65
CA SER A 46 27.13 12.19 -32.23
C SER A 46 26.16 13.19 -32.87
N ARG A 47 26.64 14.42 -33.13
CA ARG A 47 25.81 15.48 -33.75
C ARG A 47 25.22 15.03 -35.10
N LEU A 48 26.05 14.44 -35.96
CA LEU A 48 25.64 13.96 -37.27
C LEU A 48 24.58 12.86 -37.17
N GLU A 49 24.75 11.89 -36.27
CA GLU A 49 23.76 10.83 -36.05
C GLU A 49 22.42 11.39 -35.55
N ARG A 50 22.43 12.40 -34.67
CA ARG A 50 21.19 13.06 -34.22
C ARG A 50 20.46 13.76 -35.35
N ASP A 51 21.19 14.44 -36.24
CA ASP A 51 20.60 15.14 -37.39
C ASP A 51 20.01 14.13 -38.40
N LEU A 52 20.69 13.01 -38.64
CA LEU A 52 20.18 11.91 -39.48
C LEU A 52 18.93 11.25 -38.87
N LEU A 53 18.94 10.99 -37.56
CA LEU A 53 17.76 10.47 -36.85
C LEU A 53 16.58 11.42 -36.96
N PHE A 54 16.81 12.72 -36.77
CA PHE A 54 15.78 13.74 -36.91
C PHE A 54 15.22 13.78 -38.34
N ALA A 55 16.09 13.70 -39.36
CA ALA A 55 15.67 13.64 -40.75
C ALA A 55 14.86 12.38 -41.06
N GLY A 56 15.22 11.23 -40.48
CA GLY A 56 14.51 9.97 -40.62
C GLY A 56 13.13 9.96 -39.95
N GLU A 57 12.99 10.54 -38.75
CA GLU A 57 11.70 10.63 -38.03
C GLU A 57 10.75 11.69 -38.59
N HIS A 58 11.30 12.70 -39.27
CA HIS A 58 10.54 13.81 -39.84
C HIS A 58 10.84 14.03 -41.33
N PRO A 59 10.59 13.02 -42.18
CA PRO A 59 11.02 13.02 -43.58
C PRO A 59 10.47 14.23 -44.36
N LEU A 60 9.18 14.56 -44.16
CA LEU A 60 8.55 15.70 -44.83
C LEU A 60 9.14 17.05 -44.39
N ARG A 61 9.44 17.22 -43.09
CA ARG A 61 10.02 18.48 -42.60
C ARG A 61 11.44 18.65 -43.11
N PHE A 62 12.20 17.55 -43.16
CA PHE A 62 13.53 17.53 -43.72
C PHE A 62 13.51 17.92 -45.20
N SER A 63 12.69 17.26 -46.04
CA SER A 63 12.56 17.62 -47.46
C SER A 63 12.14 19.08 -47.67
N LEU A 64 11.17 19.58 -46.91
CA LEU A 64 10.76 20.99 -46.99
C LEU A 64 11.88 21.95 -46.56
N SER A 65 12.67 21.59 -45.54
CA SER A 65 13.81 22.40 -45.11
C SER A 65 14.93 22.44 -46.15
N LEU A 66 15.17 21.34 -46.87
CA LEU A 66 16.12 21.29 -47.99
C LEU A 66 15.64 22.16 -49.15
N LEU A 67 14.35 22.10 -49.49
CA LEU A 67 13.77 22.96 -50.53
C LEU A 67 13.85 24.44 -50.14
N ALA A 68 13.55 24.78 -48.89
CA ALA A 68 13.67 26.16 -48.39
C ALA A 68 15.12 26.64 -48.42
N LEU A 69 16.08 25.79 -48.03
CA LEU A 69 17.51 26.09 -48.11
C LEU A 69 17.96 26.29 -49.56
N GLN A 70 17.53 25.43 -50.48
CA GLN A 70 17.84 25.56 -51.90
C GLN A 70 17.28 26.86 -52.47
N ILE A 71 16.03 27.22 -52.18
CA ILE A 71 15.44 28.48 -52.63
C ILE A 71 16.23 29.66 -52.06
N ALA A 72 16.58 29.63 -50.77
CA ALA A 72 17.39 30.68 -50.15
C ALA A 72 18.78 30.80 -50.80
N LEU A 73 19.43 29.68 -51.11
CA LEU A 73 20.72 29.64 -51.81
C LEU A 73 20.60 30.18 -53.23
N LEU A 74 19.58 29.79 -53.99
CA LEU A 74 19.33 30.30 -55.34
C LEU A 74 19.08 31.81 -55.34
N VAL A 75 18.28 32.32 -54.39
CA VAL A 75 18.07 33.77 -54.21
C VAL A 75 19.38 34.46 -53.84
N PHE A 76 20.15 33.91 -52.90
CA PHE A 76 21.43 34.46 -52.48
C PHE A 76 22.44 34.51 -53.63
N VAL A 77 22.54 33.45 -54.44
CA VAL A 77 23.41 33.40 -55.62
C VAL A 77 22.94 34.39 -56.69
N SER A 78 21.63 34.61 -56.87
CA SER A 78 21.12 35.63 -57.78
C SER A 78 21.39 37.07 -57.34
N MET A 79 21.63 37.30 -56.04
CA MET A 79 21.96 38.62 -55.47
C MET A 79 23.47 38.93 -55.47
N LEU A 80 24.30 37.91 -55.67
CA LEU A 80 25.74 38.04 -55.67
C LEU A 80 26.25 38.33 -57.10
N PRO A 81 27.34 39.11 -57.26
CA PRO A 81 27.90 39.37 -58.57
C PRO A 81 28.24 38.05 -59.27
N PRO A 82 27.89 37.88 -60.56
CA PRO A 82 28.24 36.68 -61.33
C PRO A 82 29.75 36.37 -61.27
N GLU A 83 30.56 37.43 -61.10
CA GLU A 83 32.02 37.39 -60.97
C GLU A 83 32.54 36.69 -59.69
N TRP A 84 31.70 36.47 -58.68
CA TRP A 84 32.09 35.82 -57.42
C TRP A 84 31.94 34.29 -57.45
N PHE A 85 31.10 33.78 -58.34
CA PHE A 85 30.96 32.35 -58.60
C PHE A 85 31.83 31.92 -59.78
N VAL A 86 33.05 32.45 -59.83
CA VAL A 86 34.03 32.17 -60.88
C VAL A 86 35.08 31.16 -60.41
N PRO A 87 34.77 29.84 -60.33
CA PRO A 87 35.76 28.81 -60.57
C PRO A 87 36.00 28.66 -62.08
N ALA A 88 37.08 27.95 -62.45
CA ALA A 88 37.67 27.80 -63.79
C ALA A 88 36.78 27.26 -64.95
N TRP A 89 35.45 27.28 -64.81
CA TRP A 89 34.46 26.64 -65.70
C TRP A 89 34.07 27.53 -66.90
N PHE A 90 34.61 28.75 -67.00
CA PHE A 90 34.23 29.74 -68.01
C PHE A 90 34.71 29.44 -69.44
N ASN A 91 35.60 28.45 -69.65
CA ASN A 91 35.96 28.02 -70.99
C ASN A 91 34.95 27.04 -71.61
N TRP A 92 33.94 26.60 -70.85
CA TRP A 92 32.99 25.62 -71.34
C TRP A 92 31.88 26.28 -72.16
N LYS A 93 31.62 25.75 -73.36
CA LYS A 93 30.48 26.19 -74.17
C LYS A 93 29.17 25.86 -73.45
N ALA A 94 28.09 26.59 -73.72
CA ALA A 94 26.76 26.31 -73.15
C ALA A 94 26.31 24.85 -73.33
N SER A 95 26.73 24.19 -74.43
CA SER A 95 26.52 22.76 -74.67
C SER A 95 27.24 21.86 -73.66
N GLU A 96 28.46 22.22 -73.24
CA GLU A 96 29.25 21.47 -72.26
C GLU A 96 28.70 21.67 -70.85
N GLN A 97 28.22 22.88 -70.53
CA GLN A 97 27.55 23.15 -69.26
C GLN A 97 26.22 22.39 -69.14
N LEU A 98 25.42 22.33 -70.21
CA LEU A 98 24.20 21.52 -70.26
C LEU A 98 24.51 20.02 -70.19
N THR A 99 25.60 19.57 -70.82
CA THR A 99 26.07 18.18 -70.74
C THR A 99 26.48 17.82 -69.30
N HIS A 100 27.17 18.72 -68.60
CA HIS A 100 27.51 18.53 -67.19
C HIS A 100 26.26 18.45 -66.31
N PHE A 101 25.33 19.40 -66.46
CA PHE A 101 24.06 19.42 -65.73
C PHE A 101 23.26 18.14 -65.93
N THR A 102 23.08 17.71 -67.18
CA THR A 102 22.35 16.47 -67.52
C THR A 102 23.07 15.21 -67.04
N THR A 103 24.41 15.20 -67.02
CA THR A 103 25.20 14.09 -66.46
C THR A 103 24.98 13.97 -64.96
N VAL A 104 25.09 15.07 -64.20
CA VAL A 104 24.84 15.08 -62.75
C VAL A 104 23.42 14.65 -62.45
N TRP A 105 22.43 15.15 -63.19
CA TRP A 105 21.03 14.75 -63.05
C TRP A 105 20.82 13.26 -63.31
N THR A 106 21.44 12.70 -64.35
CA THR A 106 21.31 11.28 -64.71
C THR A 106 21.91 10.36 -63.65
N ILE A 107 23.11 10.69 -63.13
CA ILE A 107 23.74 9.93 -62.04
C ILE A 107 22.85 9.99 -60.80
N GLN A 108 22.37 11.18 -60.46
CA GLN A 108 21.52 11.40 -59.29
C GLN A 108 20.18 10.64 -59.40
N ALA A 109 19.53 10.68 -60.56
CA ALA A 109 18.31 9.92 -60.84
C ALA A 109 18.56 8.40 -60.70
N THR A 110 19.72 7.91 -61.13
CA THR A 110 20.12 6.51 -60.97
C THR A 110 20.30 6.13 -59.49
N LEU A 111 20.94 6.99 -58.70
CA LEU A 111 21.06 6.77 -57.25
C LEU A 111 19.67 6.69 -56.58
N ALA A 112 18.80 7.68 -56.86
CA ALA A 112 17.46 7.77 -56.30
C ALA A 112 16.54 6.59 -56.71
N ALA A 113 16.53 6.23 -57.99
CA ALA A 113 15.57 5.29 -58.55
C ALA A 113 16.03 3.82 -58.49
N LEU A 114 17.34 3.56 -58.45
CA LEU A 114 17.88 2.20 -58.54
C LEU A 114 18.66 1.78 -57.29
N VAL A 115 19.66 2.56 -56.87
CA VAL A 115 20.58 2.15 -55.79
C VAL A 115 19.85 2.03 -54.45
N TYR A 116 19.12 3.06 -54.01
CA TYR A 116 18.42 2.99 -52.73
C TYR A 116 17.35 1.89 -52.67
N PRO A 117 16.44 1.74 -53.65
CA PRO A 117 15.42 0.69 -53.60
C PRO A 117 15.99 -0.73 -53.59
N ILE A 118 17.06 -1.00 -54.35
CA ILE A 118 17.70 -2.33 -54.38
C ILE A 118 18.29 -2.67 -53.01
N VAL A 119 19.07 -1.75 -52.42
CA VAL A 119 19.75 -2.00 -51.14
C VAL A 119 18.74 -2.17 -50.01
N ILE A 120 17.72 -1.31 -49.96
CA ILE A 120 16.64 -1.40 -48.96
C ILE A 120 15.89 -2.73 -49.09
N SER A 121 15.56 -3.14 -50.33
CA SER A 121 14.87 -4.42 -50.58
C SER A 121 15.70 -5.63 -50.15
N PHE A 122 17.01 -5.60 -50.42
CA PHE A 122 17.93 -6.66 -50.00
C PHE A 122 17.97 -6.81 -48.47
N VAL A 123 18.10 -5.70 -47.74
CA VAL A 123 18.12 -5.71 -46.26
C VAL A 123 16.77 -6.14 -45.70
N ALA A 124 15.66 -5.69 -46.30
CA ALA A 124 14.32 -6.11 -45.90
C ALA A 124 14.16 -7.63 -46.03
N VAL A 125 14.59 -8.24 -47.13
CA VAL A 125 14.57 -9.71 -47.32
C VAL A 125 15.48 -10.42 -46.33
N TYR A 126 16.65 -9.86 -46.02
CA TYR A 126 17.55 -10.40 -45.01
C TYR A 126 16.89 -10.41 -43.61
N LEU A 127 16.27 -9.29 -43.22
CA LEU A 127 15.61 -9.15 -41.92
C LEU A 127 14.29 -9.92 -41.83
N GLN A 128 13.58 -10.15 -42.94
CA GLN A 128 12.36 -10.99 -43.00
C GLN A 128 12.60 -12.46 -42.62
N ARG A 129 13.85 -12.93 -42.54
CA ARG A 129 14.16 -14.24 -41.96
C ARG A 129 13.89 -14.30 -40.45
N ARG A 130 13.77 -13.16 -39.78
CA ARG A 130 13.38 -13.07 -38.38
C ARG A 130 11.85 -13.22 -38.23
N PRO A 131 11.37 -13.91 -37.18
CA PRO A 131 9.94 -14.02 -36.85
C PRO A 131 9.22 -12.67 -36.72
N ALA A 132 9.91 -11.66 -36.17
CA ALA A 132 9.44 -10.28 -36.08
C ALA A 132 10.59 -9.34 -36.49
N ALA A 133 10.31 -8.40 -37.39
CA ALA A 133 11.35 -7.58 -38.02
C ALA A 133 10.93 -6.12 -38.20
N GLU A 134 9.76 -5.71 -37.72
CA GLU A 134 9.21 -4.39 -38.02
C GLU A 134 10.03 -3.27 -37.34
N ALA A 135 10.29 -3.41 -36.04
CA ALA A 135 11.12 -2.48 -35.30
C ALA A 135 12.57 -2.54 -35.78
N PHE A 136 13.10 -3.73 -36.11
CA PHE A 136 14.44 -3.89 -36.68
C PHE A 136 14.63 -3.19 -38.03
N ILE A 137 13.68 -3.34 -38.96
CA ILE A 137 13.71 -2.66 -40.26
C ILE A 137 13.65 -1.15 -40.05
N HIS A 138 12.80 -0.68 -39.13
CA HIS A 138 12.69 0.74 -38.83
C HIS A 138 13.97 1.30 -38.18
N LEU A 139 14.59 0.57 -37.25
CA LEU A 139 15.88 0.90 -36.65
C LEU A 139 16.99 0.98 -37.71
N TYR A 140 17.02 0.02 -38.64
CA TYR A 140 17.94 0.03 -39.78
C TYR A 140 17.77 1.30 -40.63
N MET A 141 16.53 1.66 -40.98
CA MET A 141 16.25 2.84 -41.81
C MET A 141 16.67 4.15 -41.13
N LEU A 142 16.57 4.21 -39.80
CA LEU A 142 17.01 5.35 -39.00
C LEU A 142 18.53 5.42 -38.86
N ASP A 143 19.19 4.31 -38.54
CA ASP A 143 20.64 4.26 -38.29
C ASP A 143 21.49 4.43 -39.56
N SER A 144 21.05 3.82 -40.66
CA SER A 144 21.74 3.92 -41.96
C SER A 144 21.57 5.28 -42.64
N GLY A 145 20.66 6.14 -42.16
CA GLY A 145 20.32 7.40 -42.80
C GLY A 145 19.63 7.22 -44.17
N ALA A 146 19.12 6.02 -44.47
CA ALA A 146 18.53 5.68 -45.77
C ALA A 146 17.45 6.67 -46.22
N LEU A 147 16.55 7.06 -45.30
CA LEU A 147 15.50 8.04 -45.59
C LEU A 147 16.08 9.43 -45.89
N ALA A 148 17.05 9.89 -45.11
CA ALA A 148 17.67 11.20 -45.30
C ALA A 148 18.43 11.27 -46.63
N ALA A 149 19.27 10.27 -46.91
CA ALA A 149 20.05 10.18 -48.14
C ALA A 149 19.15 10.02 -49.38
N GLY A 150 18.17 9.12 -49.31
CA GLY A 150 17.20 8.88 -50.39
C GLY A 150 16.29 10.08 -50.68
N LEU A 151 15.73 10.74 -49.64
CA LEU A 151 14.87 11.91 -49.82
C LEU A 151 15.64 13.15 -50.29
N SER A 152 16.87 13.36 -49.79
CA SER A 152 17.75 14.41 -50.30
C SER A 152 18.10 14.15 -51.77
N SER A 153 18.30 12.88 -52.14
CA SER A 153 18.59 12.51 -53.51
C SER A 153 17.41 12.75 -54.44
N LEU A 154 16.21 12.30 -54.04
CA LEU A 154 14.96 12.52 -54.77
C LEU A 154 14.63 14.01 -54.89
N ALA A 155 14.80 14.80 -53.82
CA ALA A 155 14.57 16.24 -53.84
C ALA A 155 15.46 16.94 -54.87
N LEU A 156 16.76 16.60 -54.93
CA LEU A 156 17.66 17.17 -55.93
C LEU A 156 17.23 16.80 -57.37
N VAL A 157 16.80 15.57 -57.63
CA VAL A 157 16.28 15.16 -58.96
C VAL A 157 15.08 16.00 -59.38
N VAL A 158 14.15 16.24 -58.45
CA VAL A 158 12.94 17.05 -58.70
C VAL A 158 13.31 18.52 -58.93
N VAL A 159 14.21 19.07 -58.10
CA VAL A 159 14.69 20.46 -58.25
C VAL A 159 15.38 20.66 -59.59
N MET A 160 16.31 19.77 -59.96
CA MET A 160 17.01 19.83 -61.26
C MET A 160 16.06 19.63 -62.45
N GLY A 161 15.05 18.76 -62.31
CA GLY A 161 13.99 18.63 -63.31
C GLY A 161 13.20 19.94 -63.49
N LEU A 162 12.87 20.63 -62.39
CA LEU A 162 12.18 21.91 -62.44
C LEU A 162 13.08 23.02 -63.02
N GLN A 163 14.35 23.09 -62.63
CA GLN A 163 15.34 24.01 -63.21
C GLN A 163 15.47 23.80 -64.71
N TYR A 164 15.52 22.54 -65.17
CA TYR A 164 15.56 22.22 -66.60
C TYR A 164 14.34 22.76 -67.36
N LEU A 165 13.13 22.63 -66.79
CA LEU A 165 11.91 23.23 -67.36
C LEU A 165 11.97 24.77 -67.37
N MET A 166 12.55 25.37 -66.33
CA MET A 166 12.71 26.82 -66.20
C MET A 166 13.79 27.42 -67.12
N LEU A 167 14.67 26.61 -67.72
CA LEU A 167 15.63 27.09 -68.73
C LEU A 167 14.92 27.69 -69.94
N SER A 168 13.72 27.20 -70.28
CA SER A 168 12.90 27.78 -71.34
C SER A 168 12.46 29.22 -71.06
N THR A 169 12.37 29.61 -69.78
CA THR A 169 11.85 30.93 -69.36
C THR A 169 12.93 31.90 -68.88
N TRP A 170 14.02 31.40 -68.30
CA TRP A 170 15.07 32.22 -67.66
C TRP A 170 16.41 32.24 -68.42
N GLY A 171 16.53 31.50 -69.53
CA GLY A 171 17.72 31.50 -70.37
C GLY A 171 18.93 30.79 -69.75
N THR A 172 20.03 30.68 -70.50
CA THR A 172 21.22 29.90 -70.11
C THR A 172 22.17 30.63 -69.16
N GLU A 173 21.95 31.92 -68.89
CA GLU A 173 22.87 32.75 -68.09
C GLU A 173 22.88 32.37 -66.60
N SER A 174 21.79 31.83 -66.07
CA SER A 174 21.68 31.38 -64.67
C SER A 174 22.21 29.96 -64.44
N LEU A 175 22.51 29.23 -65.52
CA LEU A 175 22.90 27.82 -65.49
C LEU A 175 24.22 27.55 -64.74
N PRO A 176 25.27 28.39 -64.82
CA PRO A 176 26.50 28.19 -64.03
C PRO A 176 26.27 28.29 -62.51
N GLY A 177 25.42 29.23 -62.08
CA GLY A 177 25.06 29.40 -60.67
C GLY A 177 24.27 28.21 -60.14
N TRP A 178 23.27 27.74 -60.89
CA TRP A 178 22.52 26.53 -60.53
C TRP A 178 23.41 25.30 -60.51
N ALA A 179 24.20 25.07 -61.57
CA ALA A 179 25.11 23.94 -61.67
C ALA A 179 26.10 23.89 -60.49
N THR A 180 26.58 25.03 -59.99
CA THR A 180 27.48 25.08 -58.83
C THR A 180 26.78 24.62 -57.55
N ILE A 181 25.57 25.12 -57.28
CA ILE A 181 24.77 24.74 -56.09
C ILE A 181 24.36 23.27 -56.18
N ASP A 182 23.88 22.84 -57.34
CA ASP A 182 23.41 21.47 -57.57
C ASP A 182 24.58 20.47 -57.52
N THR A 183 25.78 20.86 -57.99
CA THR A 183 27.00 20.04 -57.84
C THR A 183 27.41 19.93 -56.38
N ALA A 184 27.34 21.02 -55.60
CA ALA A 184 27.62 20.97 -54.17
C ALA A 184 26.63 20.06 -53.42
N TRP A 185 25.33 20.16 -53.74
CA TRP A 185 24.31 19.26 -53.18
C TRP A 185 24.50 17.81 -53.66
N PHE A 186 24.89 17.61 -54.92
CA PHE A 186 25.23 16.29 -55.44
C PHE A 186 26.41 15.66 -54.68
N VAL A 187 27.49 16.40 -54.41
CA VAL A 187 28.63 15.92 -53.62
C VAL A 187 28.19 15.54 -52.20
N LEU A 188 27.34 16.34 -51.57
CA LEU A 188 26.73 15.99 -50.29
C LEU A 188 25.93 14.67 -50.38
N ASN A 189 25.12 14.51 -51.42
CA ASN A 189 24.36 13.28 -51.66
C ASN A 189 25.26 12.06 -51.92
N ALA A 190 26.39 12.22 -52.62
CA ALA A 190 27.38 11.17 -52.83
C ALA A 190 28.04 10.74 -51.49
N ALA A 191 28.38 11.70 -50.63
CA ALA A 191 28.89 11.44 -49.30
C ALA A 191 27.85 10.70 -48.42
N LEU A 192 26.59 11.16 -48.44
CA LEU A 192 25.48 10.50 -47.73
C LEU A 192 25.21 9.09 -48.27
N THR A 193 25.30 8.88 -49.58
CA THR A 193 25.14 7.55 -50.21
C THR A 193 26.26 6.61 -49.77
N THR A 194 27.50 7.09 -49.75
CA THR A 194 28.66 6.32 -49.29
C THR A 194 28.51 5.95 -47.81
N PHE A 195 28.10 6.90 -46.97
CA PHE A 195 27.79 6.66 -45.56
C PHE A 195 26.67 5.61 -45.40
N PHE A 196 25.58 5.75 -46.15
CA PHE A 196 24.46 4.81 -46.13
C PHE A 196 24.88 3.38 -46.50
N LEU A 197 25.66 3.21 -47.57
CA LEU A 197 26.15 1.90 -48.00
C LEU A 197 27.09 1.28 -46.96
N PHE A 198 28.02 2.07 -46.42
CA PHE A 198 28.94 1.64 -45.37
C PHE A 198 28.17 1.18 -44.12
N ARG A 199 27.25 1.99 -43.62
CA ARG A 199 26.40 1.66 -42.47
C ARG A 199 25.52 0.46 -42.72
N THR A 200 25.03 0.29 -43.94
CA THR A 200 24.23 -0.89 -44.31
C THR A 200 25.04 -2.18 -44.19
N VAL A 201 26.30 -2.20 -44.66
CA VAL A 201 27.18 -3.36 -44.52
C VAL A 201 27.55 -3.61 -43.06
N GLU A 202 27.81 -2.56 -42.28
CA GLU A 202 28.08 -2.69 -40.85
C GLU A 202 26.87 -3.24 -40.08
N PHE A 203 25.65 -2.83 -40.42
CA PHE A 203 24.42 -3.26 -39.76
C PHE A 203 24.16 -4.77 -39.91
N LEU A 204 24.70 -5.41 -40.95
CA LEU A 204 24.62 -6.87 -41.11
C LEU A 204 25.46 -7.63 -40.06
N ARG A 205 26.38 -6.96 -39.34
CA ARG A 205 27.14 -7.56 -38.26
C ARG A 205 26.31 -7.59 -36.97
N PRO A 206 26.14 -8.75 -36.32
CA PRO A 206 25.33 -8.87 -35.10
C PRO A 206 25.74 -7.91 -33.97
N GLU A 207 27.04 -7.65 -33.80
CA GLU A 207 27.55 -6.78 -32.73
C GLU A 207 27.17 -5.31 -32.96
N VAL A 208 27.17 -4.87 -34.22
CA VAL A 208 26.74 -3.51 -34.58
C VAL A 208 25.23 -3.39 -34.42
N GLN A 209 24.47 -4.40 -34.88
CA GLN A 209 23.03 -4.45 -34.72
C GLN A 209 22.64 -4.31 -33.23
N ALA A 210 23.27 -5.09 -32.35
CA ALA A 210 23.05 -5.02 -30.91
C ALA A 210 23.33 -3.62 -30.34
N ARG A 211 24.45 -3.00 -30.74
CA ARG A 211 24.81 -1.64 -30.32
C ARG A 211 23.80 -0.60 -30.79
N VAL A 212 23.31 -0.70 -32.03
CA VAL A 212 22.29 0.21 -32.58
C VAL A 212 20.99 0.11 -31.80
N ILE A 213 20.53 -1.11 -31.51
CA ILE A 213 19.35 -1.36 -30.68
C ILE A 213 19.54 -0.72 -29.30
N GLN A 214 20.65 -1.00 -28.63
CA GLN A 214 20.93 -0.49 -27.29
C GLN A 214 20.94 1.05 -27.26
N ARG A 215 21.64 1.69 -28.21
CA ARG A 215 21.70 3.16 -28.30
C ARG A 215 20.32 3.77 -28.53
N TYR A 216 19.57 3.26 -29.51
CA TYR A 216 18.23 3.77 -29.80
C TYR A 216 17.29 3.55 -28.62
N THR A 217 17.31 2.35 -28.03
CA THR A 217 16.43 2.01 -26.90
C THR A 217 16.69 2.94 -25.72
N VAL A 218 17.95 3.12 -25.33
CA VAL A 218 18.32 3.89 -24.13
C VAL A 218 18.20 5.40 -24.31
N ASN A 219 18.50 5.93 -25.50
CA ASN A 219 18.56 7.38 -25.72
C ASN A 219 17.39 7.96 -26.53
N VAL A 220 16.54 7.13 -27.13
CA VAL A 220 15.36 7.57 -27.89
C VAL A 220 14.07 6.96 -27.35
N ALA A 221 13.96 5.62 -27.33
CA ALA A 221 12.71 4.95 -26.96
C ALA A 221 12.38 5.11 -25.46
N LEU A 222 13.35 4.81 -24.58
CA LEU A 222 13.17 4.87 -23.13
C LEU A 222 12.83 6.29 -22.64
N PRO A 223 13.52 7.37 -23.06
CA PRO A 223 13.14 8.72 -22.65
C PRO A 223 11.74 9.11 -23.11
N ARG A 224 11.30 8.65 -24.29
CA ARG A 224 9.91 8.87 -24.75
C ARG A 224 8.89 8.18 -23.86
N ASP A 225 9.15 6.92 -23.49
CA ASP A 225 8.29 6.16 -22.58
C ASP A 225 8.24 6.80 -21.19
N VAL A 226 9.40 7.19 -20.65
CA VAL A 226 9.53 7.90 -19.36
C VAL A 226 8.82 9.25 -19.40
N GLN A 227 9.05 10.10 -20.41
CA GLN A 227 8.38 11.40 -20.55
C GLN A 227 6.86 11.24 -20.59
N ARG A 228 6.37 10.26 -21.35
CA ARG A 228 4.94 9.97 -21.46
C ARG A 228 4.34 9.60 -20.11
N LEU A 229 4.93 8.67 -19.37
CA LEU A 229 4.40 8.20 -18.09
C LEU A 229 4.61 9.21 -16.95
N ASN A 230 5.76 9.87 -16.91
CA ASN A 230 6.09 10.88 -15.92
C ASN A 230 5.18 12.12 -16.02
N SER A 231 4.64 12.40 -17.21
CA SER A 231 3.78 13.58 -17.43
C SER A 231 2.56 13.62 -16.51
N PHE A 232 1.89 12.48 -16.28
CA PHE A 232 0.78 12.40 -15.34
C PHE A 232 1.26 12.47 -13.88
N GLN A 233 2.35 11.76 -13.55
CA GLN A 233 2.90 11.73 -12.19
C GLN A 233 3.36 13.10 -11.72
N LEU A 234 4.02 13.87 -12.58
CA LEU A 234 4.41 15.25 -12.28
C LEU A 234 3.18 16.16 -12.10
N LEU A 235 2.15 16.01 -12.92
CA LEU A 235 0.95 16.81 -12.79
C LEU A 235 0.22 16.51 -11.48
N ALA A 236 0.04 15.23 -11.13
CA ALA A 236 -0.60 14.79 -9.90
C ALA A 236 0.23 15.17 -8.66
N GLY A 237 1.55 14.89 -8.69
CA GLY A 237 2.50 15.28 -7.64
C GLY A 237 2.75 16.79 -7.54
N GLY A 238 2.26 17.58 -8.49
CA GLY A 238 2.30 19.04 -8.46
C GLY A 238 1.62 19.64 -7.24
N ILE A 239 0.65 18.94 -6.64
CA ILE A 239 0.02 19.36 -5.37
C ILE A 239 1.06 19.34 -4.23
N ALA A 240 1.77 18.21 -4.06
CA ALA A 240 2.82 18.06 -3.06
C ALA A 240 4.01 19.01 -3.28
N LYS A 241 4.35 19.29 -4.56
CA LYS A 241 5.36 20.29 -4.93
C LYS A 241 4.90 21.75 -4.75
N GLY A 242 3.67 21.98 -4.29
CA GLY A 242 3.12 23.32 -4.04
C GLY A 242 2.75 24.11 -5.32
N TRP A 243 2.63 23.45 -6.47
CA TRP A 243 2.21 24.08 -7.73
C TRP A 243 0.75 24.52 -7.71
N PHE A 244 -0.08 23.87 -6.88
CA PHE A 244 -1.49 24.19 -6.68
C PHE A 244 -1.73 24.58 -5.21
N PRO A 245 -2.42 25.70 -4.93
CA PRO A 245 -2.64 26.19 -3.57
C PRO A 245 -3.87 25.53 -2.90
N VAL A 246 -4.01 24.20 -3.03
CA VAL A 246 -5.17 23.43 -2.53
C VAL A 246 -4.71 22.05 -2.03
N PRO A 247 -5.21 21.55 -0.89
CA PRO A 247 -4.94 20.20 -0.42
C PRO A 247 -5.41 19.12 -1.41
N SER A 248 -4.69 17.99 -1.44
CA SER A 248 -5.07 16.83 -2.26
C SER A 248 -6.31 16.14 -1.71
N TYR A 249 -7.12 15.52 -2.58
CA TYR A 249 -8.28 14.73 -2.16
C TYR A 249 -7.93 13.58 -1.21
N GLY A 250 -6.72 13.02 -1.28
CA GLY A 250 -6.26 11.93 -0.42
C GLY A 250 -5.26 12.34 0.68
N ASP A 251 -5.26 13.61 1.10
CA ASP A 251 -4.37 14.07 2.18
C ASP A 251 -5.00 13.85 3.56
N ASP A 252 -4.52 12.83 4.28
CA ASP A 252 -4.99 12.49 5.63
C ASP A 252 -4.63 13.54 6.67
N LYS A 253 -3.64 14.41 6.39
CA LYS A 253 -3.22 15.50 7.29
C LYS A 253 -4.16 16.70 7.25
N ALA A 254 -5.06 16.76 6.27
CA ALA A 254 -6.07 17.81 6.11
C ALA A 254 -7.46 17.18 5.92
N PRO A 255 -8.03 16.55 6.97
CA PRO A 255 -9.33 15.89 6.89
C PRO A 255 -10.46 16.87 6.56
N GLU A 256 -10.26 18.16 6.85
CA GLU A 256 -11.25 19.22 6.64
C GLU A 256 -10.84 20.21 5.55
N GLY A 257 -11.78 20.60 4.69
CA GLY A 257 -11.60 21.68 3.70
C GLY A 257 -11.91 21.28 2.25
N PRO A 258 -12.08 22.26 1.33
CA PRO A 258 -12.19 22.01 -0.10
C PRO A 258 -10.94 21.29 -0.64
N ARG A 259 -11.12 20.32 -1.54
CA ARG A 259 -10.02 19.48 -2.05
C ARG A 259 -9.89 19.52 -3.57
N LEU A 260 -8.68 19.24 -4.05
CA LEU A 260 -8.37 19.07 -5.47
C LEU A 260 -8.05 17.60 -5.78
N GLN A 261 -8.65 17.09 -6.85
CA GLN A 261 -8.33 15.79 -7.42
C GLN A 261 -7.86 15.95 -8.86
N ILE A 262 -6.80 15.24 -9.25
CA ILE A 262 -6.30 15.19 -10.63
C ILE A 262 -6.46 13.76 -11.14
N GLY A 263 -7.16 13.57 -12.27
CA GLY A 263 -7.44 12.26 -12.88
C GLY A 263 -8.94 11.92 -12.97
N TRP A 264 -9.27 10.77 -13.56
CA TRP A 264 -10.66 10.34 -13.83
C TRP A 264 -11.32 9.52 -12.72
N SER A 265 -10.55 8.88 -11.84
CA SER A 265 -11.07 7.94 -10.84
C SER A 265 -11.41 8.62 -9.51
N GLY A 266 -12.57 9.27 -9.45
CA GLY A 266 -13.19 9.72 -8.19
C GLY A 266 -14.57 9.10 -8.04
N PHE A 267 -14.90 8.57 -6.86
CA PHE A 267 -16.19 7.95 -6.54
C PHE A 267 -17.38 8.93 -6.60
N ARG A 268 -17.13 10.24 -6.68
CA ARG A 268 -18.15 11.28 -6.76
C ARG A 268 -18.20 11.90 -8.16
N GLU A 269 -19.27 11.61 -8.90
CA GLU A 269 -19.54 12.25 -10.19
C GLU A 269 -20.07 13.67 -9.96
N GLY A 270 -19.16 14.65 -9.96
CA GLY A 270 -19.50 16.07 -9.91
C GLY A 270 -20.02 16.62 -11.25
N ALA A 271 -20.66 17.79 -11.21
CA ALA A 271 -21.17 18.46 -12.40
C ALA A 271 -20.02 18.95 -13.30
N VAL A 272 -20.10 18.66 -14.60
CA VAL A 272 -19.09 19.06 -15.60
C VAL A 272 -19.06 20.59 -15.75
N GLN A 273 -17.85 21.16 -15.70
CA GLN A 273 -17.59 22.59 -15.78
C GLN A 273 -16.84 22.93 -17.07
N GLY A 274 -17.57 22.89 -18.19
CA GLY A 274 -17.06 23.14 -19.53
C GLY A 274 -16.48 21.90 -20.21
N GLU A 275 -16.66 21.83 -21.53
CA GLU A 275 -16.29 20.69 -22.36
C GLU A 275 -15.54 21.16 -23.61
N LEU A 276 -14.64 20.31 -24.09
CA LEU A 276 -13.96 20.48 -25.36
C LEU A 276 -14.32 19.31 -26.26
N HIS A 277 -15.05 19.58 -27.34
CA HIS A 277 -15.41 18.58 -28.33
C HIS A 277 -14.20 18.26 -29.23
N LEU A 278 -13.74 17.01 -29.21
CA LEU A 278 -12.63 16.51 -30.02
C LEU A 278 -13.18 15.74 -31.24
N GLN A 279 -13.01 16.30 -32.45
CA GLN A 279 -13.48 15.69 -33.70
C GLN A 279 -12.73 14.42 -34.13
N SER A 280 -11.63 14.09 -33.47
CA SER A 280 -10.77 12.95 -33.76
C SER A 280 -10.02 12.57 -32.49
N GLN A 281 -9.49 11.35 -32.42
CA GLN A 281 -8.61 10.95 -31.34
C GLN A 281 -7.41 11.93 -31.20
N MET A 282 -7.29 12.57 -30.04
CA MET A 282 -6.22 13.50 -29.71
C MET A 282 -5.57 13.11 -28.38
N ARG A 283 -4.29 13.41 -28.22
CA ARG A 283 -3.55 13.20 -26.97
C ARG A 283 -3.28 14.55 -26.30
N LEU A 284 -3.45 14.60 -24.98
CA LEU A 284 -2.99 15.73 -24.17
C LEU A 284 -1.46 15.68 -24.05
N VAL A 285 -0.77 16.62 -24.69
CA VAL A 285 0.71 16.65 -24.76
C VAL A 285 1.33 17.62 -23.77
N ASP A 286 0.64 18.72 -23.45
CA ASP A 286 1.15 19.71 -22.52
C ASP A 286 0.02 20.38 -21.74
N VAL A 287 0.34 20.78 -20.51
CA VAL A 287 -0.54 21.52 -19.62
C VAL A 287 0.21 22.77 -19.16
N ARG A 288 -0.37 23.95 -19.41
CA ARG A 288 0.15 25.23 -18.92
C ARG A 288 -0.19 25.38 -17.44
N ILE A 289 0.67 24.86 -16.58
CA ILE A 289 0.45 24.71 -15.12
C ILE A 289 0.12 26.07 -14.47
N TRP A 290 0.74 27.16 -14.91
CA TRP A 290 0.48 28.49 -14.37
C TRP A 290 -0.99 28.94 -14.55
N LEU A 291 -1.64 28.59 -15.67
CA LEU A 291 -3.06 28.90 -15.90
C LEU A 291 -3.96 28.08 -14.98
N VAL A 292 -3.65 26.79 -14.82
CA VAL A 292 -4.39 25.90 -13.93
C VAL A 292 -4.28 26.38 -12.49
N ARG A 293 -3.09 26.80 -12.04
CA ARG A 293 -2.87 27.38 -10.71
C ARG A 293 -3.77 28.59 -10.44
N LEU A 294 -3.91 29.50 -11.40
CA LEU A 294 -4.78 30.68 -11.26
C LEU A 294 -6.25 30.28 -11.08
N VAL A 295 -6.73 29.32 -11.88
CA VAL A 295 -8.10 28.84 -11.80
C VAL A 295 -8.36 28.14 -10.47
N VAL A 296 -7.48 27.20 -10.09
CA VAL A 296 -7.55 26.44 -8.84
C VAL A 296 -7.51 27.37 -7.63
N GLY A 297 -6.57 28.33 -7.59
CA GLY A 297 -6.45 29.28 -6.47
C GLY A 297 -7.60 30.29 -6.37
N ALA A 298 -8.23 30.65 -7.49
CA ALA A 298 -9.45 31.46 -7.48
C ALA A 298 -10.68 30.66 -7.04
N TRP A 299 -10.80 29.41 -7.49
CA TRP A 299 -11.86 28.50 -7.05
C TRP A 299 -11.76 28.18 -5.56
N TYR A 300 -10.57 27.86 -5.06
CA TYR A 300 -10.34 27.50 -3.66
C TYR A 300 -10.78 28.59 -2.69
N ARG A 301 -10.41 29.85 -2.96
CA ARG A 301 -10.85 31.01 -2.16
C ARG A 301 -12.36 31.15 -2.08
N LYS A 302 -13.07 30.81 -3.16
CA LYS A 302 -14.54 30.83 -3.23
C LYS A 302 -15.17 29.60 -2.56
N ALA A 303 -14.49 28.44 -2.62
CA ALA A 303 -14.94 27.20 -1.99
C ALA A 303 -14.82 27.26 -0.47
N LEU A 304 -13.83 27.98 0.07
CA LEU A 304 -13.67 28.21 1.51
C LEU A 304 -14.85 28.97 2.14
N THR A 305 -15.53 29.82 1.37
CA THR A 305 -16.67 30.64 1.84
C THR A 305 -18.03 30.10 1.38
N TRP A 306 -18.06 28.89 0.80
CA TRP A 306 -19.27 28.31 0.23
C TRP A 306 -20.20 27.74 1.31
N SER A 307 -21.47 28.17 1.29
CA SER A 307 -22.50 27.65 2.20
C SER A 307 -22.87 26.20 1.83
N ARG A 308 -22.83 25.32 2.83
CA ARG A 308 -23.08 23.89 2.63
C ARG A 308 -24.59 23.63 2.62
N PRO A 309 -25.12 22.85 1.65
CA PRO A 309 -26.48 22.35 1.76
C PRO A 309 -26.56 21.33 2.92
N GLU A 310 -27.56 21.46 3.79
CA GLU A 310 -27.96 20.40 4.72
C GLU A 310 -28.52 19.22 3.92
N LYS A 311 -27.66 18.27 3.53
CA LYS A 311 -28.14 16.98 3.02
C LYS A 311 -28.34 16.03 4.20
N THR A 312 -29.51 15.42 4.22
CA THR A 312 -29.95 14.34 5.11
C THR A 312 -28.91 13.23 5.21
N LYS A 313 -28.65 12.80 6.45
CA LYS A 313 -27.85 11.63 6.82
C LYS A 313 -28.36 10.38 6.07
N SER A 314 -27.76 10.04 4.94
CA SER A 314 -27.90 8.72 4.34
C SER A 314 -26.53 8.07 4.31
N PHE A 315 -26.39 6.99 5.08
CA PHE A 315 -25.24 6.08 5.11
C PHE A 315 -23.87 6.72 5.42
N GLY A 316 -23.61 6.99 6.71
CA GLY A 316 -22.28 6.90 7.32
C GLY A 316 -21.12 7.76 6.80
N VAL A 317 -21.32 8.61 5.78
CA VAL A 317 -20.29 9.50 5.25
C VAL A 317 -20.49 10.89 5.82
N ASP A 318 -19.55 11.33 6.65
CA ASP A 318 -19.49 12.67 7.21
C ASP A 318 -19.52 13.76 6.12
N LYS A 319 -20.02 14.94 6.51
CA LYS A 319 -20.19 16.18 5.74
C LYS A 319 -19.24 16.29 4.53
N SER A 320 -19.77 16.18 3.31
CA SER A 320 -19.00 16.26 2.06
C SER A 320 -18.45 17.68 1.82
N TRP A 321 -17.12 17.83 1.83
CA TRP A 321 -16.45 19.06 1.45
C TRP A 321 -16.44 19.30 -0.08
N PRO A 322 -16.38 20.56 -0.55
CA PRO A 322 -16.29 20.88 -1.98
C PRO A 322 -15.10 20.20 -2.66
N LEU A 323 -15.33 19.54 -3.78
CA LEU A 323 -14.29 18.83 -4.54
C LEU A 323 -14.20 19.39 -5.96
N LEU A 324 -13.01 19.86 -6.35
CA LEU A 324 -12.68 20.16 -7.74
C LEU A 324 -11.89 18.98 -8.32
N THR A 325 -12.42 18.37 -9.38
CA THR A 325 -11.73 17.31 -10.11
C THR A 325 -11.26 17.85 -11.46
N LEU A 326 -9.97 17.75 -11.73
CA LEU A 326 -9.35 18.04 -13.02
C LEU A 326 -9.11 16.71 -13.75
N PRO A 327 -9.97 16.35 -14.72
CA PRO A 327 -9.89 15.09 -15.47
C PRO A 327 -8.76 15.08 -16.52
N MET A 328 -7.60 15.65 -16.18
CA MET A 328 -6.44 15.78 -17.07
C MET A 328 -5.51 14.58 -16.90
N ARG A 329 -5.31 13.81 -17.97
CA ARG A 329 -4.35 12.71 -18.04
C ARG A 329 -3.41 12.89 -19.24
N PRO A 330 -2.33 13.68 -19.08
CA PRO A 330 -1.32 13.83 -20.11
C PRO A 330 -0.79 12.46 -20.56
N GLY A 331 -0.55 12.32 -21.86
CA GLY A 331 -0.07 11.05 -22.45
C GLY A 331 -1.15 10.06 -22.89
N THR A 332 -2.40 10.19 -22.41
CA THR A 332 -3.49 9.28 -22.81
C THR A 332 -4.26 9.80 -24.04
N PRO A 333 -4.72 8.91 -24.95
CA PRO A 333 -5.60 9.32 -26.04
C PRO A 333 -7.01 9.62 -25.52
N CYS A 334 -7.59 10.71 -26.00
CA CYS A 334 -8.95 11.16 -25.70
C CYS A 334 -9.74 11.30 -27.00
N GLU A 335 -11.03 10.97 -26.96
CA GLU A 335 -11.97 11.09 -28.07
C GLU A 335 -13.32 11.56 -27.55
N GLY A 336 -14.09 12.29 -28.38
CA GLY A 336 -15.39 12.82 -28.00
C GLY A 336 -15.31 14.06 -27.09
N ASP A 337 -16.23 14.15 -26.13
CA ASP A 337 -16.34 15.30 -25.23
C ASP A 337 -15.37 15.18 -24.05
N PHE A 338 -14.35 16.04 -24.05
CA PHE A 338 -13.38 16.10 -22.97
C PHE A 338 -13.84 17.10 -21.90
N PRO A 339 -14.20 16.66 -20.68
CA PRO A 339 -14.56 17.58 -19.59
C PRO A 339 -13.32 18.37 -19.14
N LEU A 340 -13.43 19.69 -18.96
CA LEU A 340 -12.30 20.52 -18.52
C LEU A 340 -12.08 20.45 -16.99
N ALA A 341 -13.18 20.35 -16.23
CA ALA A 341 -13.21 20.18 -14.78
C ALA A 341 -14.56 19.61 -14.35
N ARG A 342 -14.63 19.02 -13.16
CA ARG A 342 -15.89 18.65 -12.48
C ARG A 342 -15.90 19.23 -11.08
N VAL A 343 -17.06 19.69 -10.62
CA VAL A 343 -17.22 20.22 -9.25
C VAL A 343 -18.31 19.45 -8.53
N SER A 344 -17.99 18.91 -7.35
CA SER A 344 -18.96 18.24 -6.46
C SER A 344 -19.15 19.08 -5.21
N ASP A 345 -20.42 19.31 -4.82
CA ASP A 345 -20.83 20.02 -3.60
C ASP A 345 -20.11 21.38 -3.37
N GLY A 346 -19.80 22.11 -4.45
CA GLY A 346 -19.00 23.34 -4.43
C GLY A 346 -19.40 24.38 -5.48
N PRO A 347 -18.78 25.58 -5.46
CA PRO A 347 -19.11 26.64 -6.40
C PRO A 347 -18.71 26.29 -7.83
N ALA A 348 -19.61 26.53 -8.78
CA ALA A 348 -19.34 26.40 -10.21
C ALA A 348 -18.22 27.35 -10.68
N LEU A 349 -17.47 26.92 -11.69
CA LEU A 349 -16.43 27.75 -12.32
C LEU A 349 -17.06 28.87 -13.14
N VAL A 350 -16.53 30.09 -13.04
CA VAL A 350 -17.00 31.25 -13.82
C VAL A 350 -16.42 31.24 -15.25
N SER A 351 -17.03 31.99 -16.17
CA SER A 351 -16.70 31.93 -17.61
C SER A 351 -15.22 32.15 -17.94
N TRP A 352 -14.55 33.09 -17.28
CA TRP A 352 -13.11 33.31 -17.49
C TRP A 352 -12.26 32.15 -16.97
N GLN A 353 -12.65 31.49 -15.86
CA GLN A 353 -11.95 30.30 -15.35
C GLN A 353 -12.06 29.13 -16.33
N ARG A 354 -13.24 28.93 -16.93
CA ARG A 354 -13.45 27.92 -17.99
C ARG A 354 -12.62 28.23 -19.24
N LEU A 355 -12.52 29.50 -19.63
CA LEU A 355 -11.68 29.92 -20.76
C LEU A 355 -10.19 29.67 -20.49
N LEU A 356 -9.70 30.00 -19.29
CA LEU A 356 -8.30 29.74 -18.91
C LEU A 356 -7.99 28.25 -18.84
N LEU A 357 -8.91 27.40 -18.35
CA LEU A 357 -8.75 25.95 -18.41
C LEU A 357 -8.74 25.44 -19.85
N ARG A 358 -9.56 26.00 -20.73
CA ARG A 358 -9.51 25.65 -22.15
C ARG A 358 -8.17 26.01 -22.79
N TRP A 359 -7.57 27.13 -22.40
CA TRP A 359 -6.25 27.57 -22.89
C TRP A 359 -5.07 26.87 -22.20
N SER A 360 -5.30 26.20 -21.06
CA SER A 360 -4.24 25.50 -20.35
C SER A 360 -3.90 24.15 -20.97
N VAL A 361 -4.83 23.55 -21.71
CA VAL A 361 -4.70 22.19 -22.26
C VAL A 361 -4.23 22.25 -23.71
N VAL A 362 -3.16 21.53 -24.06
CA VAL A 362 -2.61 21.47 -25.42
C VAL A 362 -2.72 20.05 -25.98
N PHE A 363 -3.55 19.90 -27.01
CA PHE A 363 -3.80 18.62 -27.68
C PHE A 363 -2.97 18.46 -28.97
N ARG A 364 -2.65 17.21 -29.31
CA ARG A 364 -2.05 16.81 -30.59
C ARG A 364 -2.79 15.60 -31.16
N ARG A 365 -3.00 15.54 -32.47
CA ARG A 365 -3.60 14.37 -33.14
C ARG A 365 -2.70 13.14 -33.04
N THR A 366 -3.27 11.99 -32.72
CA THR A 366 -2.54 10.71 -32.55
C THR A 366 -2.01 10.15 -33.88
N SER A 367 -2.64 10.47 -35.02
CA SER A 367 -2.23 10.00 -36.35
C SER A 367 -0.82 10.44 -36.80
N HIS A 368 -0.21 11.42 -36.12
CA HIS A 368 1.14 11.92 -36.39
C HIS A 368 2.28 11.17 -35.66
N GLU A 369 1.98 10.16 -34.83
CA GLU A 369 2.98 9.43 -34.04
C GLU A 369 3.57 8.17 -34.73
N ARG A 370 3.35 8.03 -36.04
CA ARG A 370 3.70 6.84 -36.86
C ARG A 370 5.16 6.34 -36.80
N TYR A 371 6.10 7.03 -36.15
CA TYR A 371 7.55 6.76 -36.24
C TYR A 371 8.27 6.50 -34.91
N GLY A 372 7.56 6.39 -33.78
CA GLY A 372 8.20 6.15 -32.47
C GLY A 372 8.09 4.69 -32.02
N ILE A 373 9.18 3.91 -32.13
CA ILE A 373 9.24 2.56 -31.57
C ILE A 373 9.33 2.66 -30.04
N ARG A 374 8.44 1.96 -29.33
CA ARG A 374 8.46 1.86 -27.85
C ARG A 374 9.48 0.81 -27.39
N VAL A 375 9.95 0.93 -26.14
CA VAL A 375 10.87 -0.07 -25.56
C VAL A 375 10.23 -1.47 -25.57
N GLN A 376 8.94 -1.56 -25.26
CA GLN A 376 8.21 -2.82 -25.25
C GLN A 376 8.26 -3.55 -26.60
N ALA A 377 8.08 -2.83 -27.72
CA ALA A 377 8.10 -3.43 -29.05
C ALA A 377 9.47 -4.07 -29.36
N ILE A 378 10.56 -3.41 -28.97
CA ILE A 378 11.92 -3.95 -29.16
C ILE A 378 12.14 -5.21 -28.32
N LEU A 379 11.68 -5.21 -27.06
CA LEU A 379 11.76 -6.38 -26.19
C LEU A 379 10.90 -7.54 -26.71
N ASP A 380 9.71 -7.25 -27.22
CA ASP A 380 8.80 -8.25 -27.79
C ASP A 380 9.39 -8.90 -29.05
N GLU A 381 10.09 -8.15 -29.91
CA GLU A 381 10.79 -8.72 -31.07
C GLU A 381 11.98 -9.60 -30.65
N LEU A 382 12.80 -9.15 -29.69
CA LEU A 382 13.90 -9.98 -29.15
C LEU A 382 13.36 -11.26 -28.47
N ALA A 383 12.25 -11.14 -27.75
CA ALA A 383 11.58 -12.28 -27.15
C ALA A 383 10.98 -13.21 -28.22
N ALA A 384 10.44 -12.68 -29.33
CA ALA A 384 9.94 -13.48 -30.45
C ALA A 384 11.06 -14.30 -31.12
N ASP A 385 12.25 -13.72 -31.29
CA ASP A 385 13.44 -14.42 -31.77
C ASP A 385 13.80 -15.59 -30.82
N ALA A 386 13.87 -15.34 -29.52
CA ALA A 386 14.17 -16.36 -28.51
C ALA A 386 13.09 -17.46 -28.46
N ARG A 387 11.80 -17.11 -28.54
CA ARG A 387 10.68 -18.06 -28.58
C ARG A 387 10.76 -18.98 -29.80
N SER A 388 10.99 -18.41 -30.98
CA SER A 388 11.09 -19.16 -32.23
C SER A 388 12.29 -20.12 -32.22
N ALA A 389 13.43 -19.66 -31.70
CA ALA A 389 14.62 -20.51 -31.55
C ALA A 389 14.41 -21.64 -30.55
N ALA A 390 13.78 -21.37 -29.40
CA ALA A 390 13.43 -22.38 -28.41
C ALA A 390 12.48 -23.45 -28.98
N ALA A 391 11.45 -23.04 -29.72
CA ALA A 391 10.48 -23.95 -30.32
C ALA A 391 11.08 -24.87 -31.41
N LYS A 392 12.10 -24.38 -32.12
CA LYS A 392 12.82 -25.13 -33.18
C LYS A 392 14.02 -25.94 -32.66
N SER A 393 14.34 -25.86 -31.36
CA SER A 393 15.54 -26.47 -30.77
C SER A 393 16.85 -25.97 -31.40
N ASP A 394 16.88 -24.71 -31.88
CA ASP A 394 18.10 -24.04 -32.34
C ASP A 394 18.82 -23.42 -31.14
N ASN A 395 19.71 -24.20 -30.51
CA ASN A 395 20.41 -23.77 -29.29
C ASN A 395 21.30 -22.55 -29.49
N GLU A 396 22.02 -22.47 -30.61
CA GLU A 396 22.91 -21.33 -30.89
C GLU A 396 22.11 -20.06 -31.22
N GLY A 397 21.00 -20.22 -31.95
CA GLY A 397 20.05 -19.14 -32.17
C GLY A 397 19.41 -18.66 -30.87
N PHE A 398 19.04 -19.60 -30.00
CA PHE A 398 18.44 -19.31 -28.71
C PHE A 398 19.41 -18.55 -27.80
N GLU A 399 20.64 -19.03 -27.62
CA GLU A 399 21.63 -18.37 -26.76
C GLU A 399 21.91 -16.93 -27.21
N ARG A 400 22.01 -16.69 -28.53
CA ARG A 400 22.21 -15.33 -29.07
C ARG A 400 21.01 -14.42 -28.81
N ALA A 401 19.79 -14.89 -29.11
CA ALA A 401 18.58 -14.11 -28.91
C ALA A 401 18.30 -13.84 -27.42
N TYR A 402 18.49 -14.85 -26.57
CA TYR A 402 18.32 -14.76 -25.12
C TYR A 402 19.33 -13.81 -24.49
N SER A 403 20.62 -13.90 -24.86
CA SER A 403 21.65 -12.99 -24.35
C SER A 403 21.36 -11.54 -24.74
N ALA A 404 20.94 -11.30 -25.99
CA ALA A 404 20.54 -9.96 -26.44
C ALA A 404 19.34 -9.39 -25.65
N LEU A 405 18.36 -10.24 -25.29
CA LEU A 405 17.22 -9.86 -24.46
C LEU A 405 17.64 -9.51 -23.02
N VAL A 406 18.46 -10.35 -22.39
CA VAL A 406 18.96 -10.14 -21.02
C VAL A 406 19.85 -8.91 -20.93
N ASP A 407 20.79 -8.75 -21.88
CA ASP A 407 21.71 -7.60 -21.92
C ASP A 407 20.94 -6.29 -22.08
N LEU A 408 19.91 -6.26 -22.94
CA LEU A 408 19.07 -5.09 -23.09
C LEU A 408 18.25 -4.81 -21.82
N HIS A 409 17.73 -5.85 -21.17
CA HIS A 409 16.98 -5.69 -19.91
C HIS A 409 17.87 -5.14 -18.79
N GLY A 410 19.07 -5.70 -18.57
CA GLY A 410 20.03 -5.17 -17.60
C GLY A 410 20.43 -3.72 -17.90
N LEU A 411 20.67 -3.40 -19.17
CA LEU A 411 20.96 -2.04 -19.62
C LEU A 411 19.80 -1.06 -19.38
N LEU A 412 18.54 -1.49 -19.55
CA LEU A 412 17.37 -0.67 -19.27
C LEU A 412 17.24 -0.34 -17.77
N LEU A 413 17.47 -1.33 -16.90
CA LEU A 413 17.48 -1.13 -15.46
C LEU A 413 18.57 -0.12 -15.06
N ALA A 414 19.79 -0.31 -15.57
CA ALA A 414 20.91 0.60 -15.37
C ALA A 414 20.65 2.02 -15.89
N ALA A 415 20.03 2.13 -17.08
CA ALA A 415 19.68 3.41 -17.68
C ALA A 415 18.61 4.16 -16.89
N CYS A 416 17.74 3.45 -16.15
CA CYS A 416 16.66 4.05 -15.36
C CYS A 416 17.08 4.52 -13.97
N LEU A 417 18.26 4.14 -13.48
CA LEU A 417 18.76 4.60 -12.19
C LEU A 417 18.92 6.13 -12.16
N ASP A 418 18.48 6.72 -11.06
CA ASP A 418 18.53 8.16 -10.77
C ASP A 418 18.77 8.39 -9.27
N LYS A 419 19.28 9.55 -8.87
CA LYS A 419 19.36 9.95 -7.46
C LYS A 419 18.30 11.00 -7.17
N THR A 420 17.47 10.73 -6.16
CA THR A 420 16.43 11.66 -5.73
C THR A 420 17.04 12.93 -5.12
N GLU A 421 16.23 13.99 -4.95
CA GLU A 421 16.66 15.22 -4.25
C GLU A 421 17.13 14.95 -2.81
N SER A 422 16.65 13.86 -2.17
CA SER A 422 17.09 13.40 -0.84
C SER A 422 18.42 12.64 -0.84
N GLY A 423 18.98 12.34 -2.03
CA GLY A 423 20.21 11.55 -2.18
C GLY A 423 19.98 10.03 -2.18
N GLU A 424 18.74 9.57 -2.08
CA GLU A 424 18.37 8.15 -2.17
C GLU A 424 18.42 7.66 -3.62
N GLN A 425 18.68 6.37 -3.80
CA GLN A 425 18.74 5.74 -5.11
C GLN A 425 17.32 5.42 -5.60
N GLY A 426 16.87 6.13 -6.63
CA GLY A 426 15.60 5.91 -7.31
C GLY A 426 15.75 5.20 -8.66
N SER A 427 14.62 4.88 -9.30
CA SER A 427 14.59 4.34 -10.66
C SER A 427 13.35 4.78 -11.43
N TRP A 428 13.54 5.29 -12.65
CA TRP A 428 12.47 5.62 -13.59
C TRP A 428 11.67 4.39 -14.05
N ALA A 429 12.19 3.17 -13.84
CA ALA A 429 11.49 1.93 -14.18
C ALA A 429 10.32 1.61 -13.23
N MET A 430 10.18 2.37 -12.13
CA MET A 430 9.04 2.31 -11.20
C MET A 430 7.82 3.11 -11.69
N LEU A 431 7.93 3.83 -12.81
CA LEU A 431 6.81 4.61 -13.33
C LEU A 431 5.64 3.69 -13.73
N PRO A 432 4.43 3.91 -13.19
CA PRO A 432 3.27 3.10 -13.52
C PRO A 432 2.73 3.45 -14.92
N ASP A 433 2.42 2.43 -15.71
CA ASP A 433 1.72 2.56 -16.98
C ASP A 433 0.22 2.73 -16.73
N THR A 434 -0.28 3.91 -17.08
CA THR A 434 -1.66 4.33 -16.83
C THR A 434 -2.59 4.07 -18.02
N GLU A 435 -2.10 3.49 -19.13
CA GLU A 435 -2.95 3.12 -20.29
C GLU A 435 -3.88 1.92 -19.97
N LYS A 436 -3.52 1.06 -18.99
CA LYS A 436 -4.34 -0.09 -18.59
C LYS A 436 -5.30 0.30 -17.45
N LEU A 437 -6.59 0.45 -17.80
CA LEU A 437 -7.67 1.10 -17.03
C LEU A 437 -7.92 0.65 -15.57
N PHE A 438 -7.42 -0.50 -15.10
CA PHE A 438 -7.79 -1.05 -13.79
C PHE A 438 -6.62 -1.57 -12.92
N PHE A 439 -5.44 -1.81 -13.50
CA PHE A 439 -4.25 -2.26 -12.78
C PHE A 439 -3.01 -1.66 -13.44
N SER A 440 -2.50 -0.55 -12.90
CA SER A 440 -1.32 0.10 -13.46
C SER A 440 -0.08 -0.74 -13.13
N ARG A 441 0.57 -1.29 -14.16
CA ARG A 441 1.84 -2.01 -14.04
C ARG A 441 3.02 -1.06 -14.23
N ALA A 442 4.07 -1.19 -13.46
CA ALA A 442 5.28 -0.40 -13.65
C ALA A 442 6.03 -0.77 -14.95
N LEU A 443 6.91 0.11 -15.43
CA LEU A 443 7.69 -0.15 -16.65
C LEU A 443 8.49 -1.46 -16.57
N HIS A 444 9.19 -1.70 -15.46
CA HIS A 444 9.98 -2.94 -15.28
C HIS A 444 9.12 -4.21 -15.28
N GLU A 445 7.87 -4.13 -14.82
CA GLU A 445 6.94 -5.25 -14.84
C GLU A 445 6.50 -5.58 -16.28
N ASN A 446 6.25 -4.54 -17.10
CA ASN A 446 5.91 -4.74 -18.51
C ASN A 446 7.08 -5.36 -19.29
N TRP A 447 8.33 -4.95 -19.01
CA TRP A 447 9.52 -5.55 -19.63
C TRP A 447 9.68 -7.03 -19.30
N SER A 448 9.35 -7.40 -18.06
CA SER A 448 9.43 -8.78 -17.59
C SER A 448 8.40 -9.71 -18.26
N GLU A 449 7.29 -9.19 -18.76
CA GLU A 449 6.29 -9.98 -19.53
C GLU A 449 6.90 -10.59 -20.80
N ALA A 450 7.96 -9.99 -21.37
CA ALA A 450 8.64 -10.52 -22.55
C ALA A 450 9.13 -11.97 -22.36
N TYR A 451 9.56 -12.32 -21.15
CA TYR A 451 10.06 -13.66 -20.80
C TYR A 451 8.94 -14.70 -20.70
N ARG A 452 7.70 -14.31 -20.41
CA ARG A 452 6.59 -15.26 -20.18
C ARG A 452 6.38 -16.19 -21.37
N GLY A 453 6.39 -15.66 -22.58
CA GLY A 453 6.27 -16.47 -23.79
C GLY A 453 7.54 -17.28 -24.11
N VAL A 454 8.72 -16.79 -23.70
CA VAL A 454 9.99 -17.52 -23.86
C VAL A 454 10.02 -18.75 -22.97
N PHE A 455 9.58 -18.62 -21.71
CA PHE A 455 9.42 -19.73 -20.77
C PHE A 455 8.47 -20.79 -21.35
N GLN A 456 7.27 -20.39 -21.79
CA GLN A 456 6.28 -21.30 -22.35
C GLN A 456 6.84 -22.08 -23.55
N ALA A 457 7.48 -21.39 -24.51
CA ALA A 457 8.07 -22.03 -25.69
C ALA A 457 9.20 -23.01 -25.33
N ALA A 458 10.04 -22.68 -24.34
CA ALA A 458 11.10 -23.56 -23.88
C ALA A 458 10.56 -24.78 -23.12
N ILE A 459 9.51 -24.62 -22.30
CA ILE A 459 8.83 -25.71 -21.59
C ILE A 459 8.13 -26.65 -22.56
N ASP A 460 7.41 -26.12 -23.56
CA ASP A 460 6.74 -26.95 -24.57
C ASP A 460 7.76 -27.73 -25.43
N GLY A 461 8.92 -27.13 -25.68
CA GLY A 461 10.02 -27.72 -26.45
C GLY A 461 10.94 -28.67 -25.68
N MET A 462 10.88 -28.73 -24.34
CA MET A 462 11.90 -29.40 -23.53
C MET A 462 11.95 -30.93 -23.74
N GLY A 463 10.85 -31.54 -24.18
CA GLY A 463 10.82 -32.96 -24.55
C GLY A 463 11.71 -33.30 -25.74
N ARG A 464 12.08 -32.31 -26.58
CA ARG A 464 13.03 -32.46 -27.69
C ARG A 464 14.45 -32.08 -27.26
N ASP A 465 14.59 -30.91 -26.63
CA ASP A 465 15.87 -30.44 -26.10
C ASP A 465 15.65 -29.56 -24.85
N PRO A 466 16.16 -29.95 -23.66
CA PRO A 466 16.00 -29.17 -22.44
C PRO A 466 17.00 -28.00 -22.31
N ARG A 467 18.00 -27.85 -23.21
CA ARG A 467 19.05 -26.80 -23.10
C ARG A 467 18.49 -25.36 -22.98
N PRO A 468 17.52 -24.91 -23.81
CA PRO A 468 16.96 -23.57 -23.68
C PRO A 468 16.33 -23.31 -22.31
N LEU A 469 15.59 -24.29 -21.79
CA LEU A 469 14.94 -24.17 -20.48
C LEU A 469 15.96 -24.15 -19.33
N ARG A 470 17.00 -24.99 -19.42
CA ARG A 470 18.12 -24.99 -18.45
C ARG A 470 18.80 -23.63 -18.38
N ARG A 471 19.01 -22.98 -19.53
CA ARG A 471 19.55 -21.61 -19.55
C ARG A 471 18.64 -20.61 -18.83
N LEU A 472 17.32 -20.69 -19.06
CA LEU A 472 16.33 -19.81 -18.45
C LEU A 472 16.22 -19.98 -16.92
N CYS A 473 16.50 -21.17 -16.39
CA CYS A 473 16.55 -21.42 -14.95
C CYS A 473 17.54 -20.49 -14.22
N HIS A 474 18.59 -20.03 -14.91
CA HIS A 474 19.61 -19.13 -14.36
C HIS A 474 19.35 -17.64 -14.65
N LEU A 475 18.13 -17.26 -15.06
CA LEU A 475 17.78 -15.88 -15.44
C LEU A 475 18.22 -14.83 -14.40
N LEU A 476 17.98 -15.08 -13.12
CA LEU A 476 18.35 -14.13 -12.05
C LEU A 476 19.85 -13.89 -11.99
N GLN A 477 20.67 -14.92 -12.24
CA GLN A 477 22.13 -14.80 -12.25
C GLN A 477 22.61 -14.03 -13.47
N HIS A 478 21.94 -14.22 -14.62
CA HIS A 478 22.27 -13.48 -15.84
C HIS A 478 21.91 -12.00 -15.73
N LEU A 479 20.97 -11.64 -14.85
CA LEU A 479 20.61 -10.25 -14.53
C LEU A 479 21.35 -9.67 -13.30
N ASP A 480 22.09 -10.49 -12.52
CA ASP A 480 22.75 -10.09 -11.26
C ASP A 480 24.01 -9.24 -11.50
N GLY A 481 23.77 -7.98 -11.89
CA GLY A 481 24.77 -6.91 -11.95
C GLY A 481 24.69 -5.95 -10.76
N ASP A 482 25.74 -5.14 -10.57
CA ASP A 482 25.76 -4.10 -9.52
C ASP A 482 24.62 -3.10 -9.69
N GLU A 483 24.18 -2.87 -10.92
CA GLU A 483 23.06 -1.99 -11.27
C GLU A 483 21.71 -2.54 -10.79
N LEU A 484 21.51 -3.87 -10.85
CA LEU A 484 20.31 -4.50 -10.28
C LEU A 484 20.33 -4.42 -8.75
N ARG A 485 21.49 -4.56 -8.13
CA ARG A 485 21.63 -4.45 -6.66
C ARG A 485 21.38 -3.03 -6.17
N ALA A 486 21.79 -2.03 -6.96
CA ALA A 486 21.48 -0.62 -6.73
C ALA A 486 20.02 -0.24 -7.05
N SER A 487 19.27 -1.11 -7.74
CA SER A 487 17.87 -0.83 -8.05
C SER A 487 16.98 -0.91 -6.79
N PRO A 488 15.88 -0.15 -6.73
CA PRO A 488 14.89 -0.25 -5.66
C PRO A 488 14.43 -1.69 -5.39
N VAL A 489 14.10 -1.98 -4.13
CA VAL A 489 13.76 -3.33 -3.68
C VAL A 489 12.56 -3.90 -4.43
N GLU A 490 11.59 -3.07 -4.82
CA GLU A 490 10.39 -3.47 -5.56
C GLU A 490 10.73 -4.09 -6.92
N ILE A 491 11.73 -3.56 -7.63
CA ILE A 491 12.20 -4.10 -8.91
C ILE A 491 12.82 -5.49 -8.69
N ARG A 492 13.67 -5.60 -7.66
CA ARG A 492 14.35 -6.85 -7.31
C ARG A 492 13.36 -7.92 -6.87
N GLU A 493 12.31 -7.53 -6.13
CA GLU A 493 11.21 -8.42 -5.79
C GLU A 493 10.47 -8.90 -7.04
N HIS A 494 10.09 -7.99 -7.94
CA HIS A 494 9.38 -8.39 -9.15
C HIS A 494 10.18 -9.39 -9.98
N LEU A 495 11.50 -9.18 -10.13
CA LEU A 495 12.36 -10.13 -10.83
C LEU A 495 12.46 -11.48 -10.10
N LEU A 496 12.50 -11.48 -8.77
CA LEU A 496 12.54 -12.70 -7.96
C LEU A 496 11.22 -13.51 -8.04
N GLN A 497 10.13 -12.92 -8.53
CA GLN A 497 8.87 -13.62 -8.87
C GLN A 497 8.91 -14.35 -10.23
N MET A 498 9.92 -14.09 -11.08
CA MET A 498 10.01 -14.70 -12.41
C MET A 498 10.28 -16.22 -12.38
N PRO A 499 11.20 -16.76 -11.55
CA PRO A 499 11.36 -18.20 -11.43
C PRO A 499 10.11 -18.92 -10.89
N PRO A 500 9.40 -18.43 -9.85
CA PRO A 500 8.12 -19.00 -9.44
C PRO A 500 7.05 -19.00 -10.56
N LEU A 501 7.01 -17.98 -11.42
CA LEU A 501 6.15 -17.97 -12.62
C LEU A 501 6.56 -19.08 -13.61
N MET A 502 7.85 -19.27 -13.85
CA MET A 502 8.36 -20.35 -14.70
C MET A 502 8.03 -21.73 -14.11
N MET A 503 8.19 -21.91 -12.80
CA MET A 503 7.80 -23.14 -12.10
C MET A 503 6.30 -23.41 -12.20
N TYR A 504 5.47 -22.38 -12.10
CA TYR A 504 4.02 -22.49 -12.31
C TYR A 504 3.68 -22.99 -13.73
N GLN A 505 4.31 -22.43 -14.77
CA GLN A 505 4.13 -22.89 -16.15
C GLN A 505 4.62 -24.33 -16.35
N LEU A 506 5.80 -24.66 -15.80
CA LEU A 506 6.37 -26.00 -15.85
C LEU A 506 5.45 -27.02 -15.16
N SER A 507 4.82 -26.60 -14.07
CA SER A 507 3.86 -27.41 -13.34
C SER A 507 2.54 -27.64 -14.08
N ASN A 508 2.06 -26.64 -14.82
CA ASN A 508 0.89 -26.79 -15.69
C ASN A 508 1.19 -27.76 -16.84
N TRP A 509 2.40 -27.67 -17.41
CA TRP A 509 2.87 -28.64 -18.40
C TRP A 509 2.91 -30.06 -17.81
N TRP A 510 3.40 -30.23 -16.58
CA TRP A 510 3.43 -31.54 -15.91
C TRP A 510 2.02 -32.11 -15.76
N ALA A 511 1.06 -31.31 -15.29
CA ALA A 511 -0.32 -31.75 -15.09
C ALA A 511 -0.94 -32.23 -16.41
N PHE A 512 -0.80 -31.44 -17.47
CA PHE A 512 -1.26 -31.80 -18.80
C PHE A 512 -0.64 -33.13 -19.31
N ARG A 513 0.66 -33.36 -19.05
CA ARG A 513 1.34 -34.60 -19.46
C ARG A 513 0.95 -35.82 -18.65
N VAL A 514 0.58 -35.65 -17.39
CA VAL A 514 0.07 -36.74 -16.54
C VAL A 514 -1.33 -37.14 -17.00
N GLU A 515 -2.18 -36.17 -17.32
CA GLU A 515 -3.51 -36.41 -17.90
C GLU A 515 -3.42 -37.11 -19.27
N ASP A 516 -2.51 -36.68 -20.15
CA ASP A 516 -2.20 -37.34 -21.44
C ASP A 516 -1.80 -38.82 -21.26
N GLN A 517 -1.20 -39.17 -20.11
CA GLN A 517 -0.80 -40.55 -19.77
C GLN A 517 -1.93 -41.38 -19.13
N GLY A 518 -3.13 -40.80 -19.02
CA GLY A 518 -4.35 -41.43 -18.52
C GLY A 518 -4.56 -41.35 -17.00
N ILE A 519 -3.80 -40.50 -16.30
CA ILE A 519 -3.95 -40.26 -14.85
C ILE A 519 -4.71 -38.95 -14.66
N PHE A 520 -6.04 -39.02 -14.55
CA PHE A 520 -6.91 -37.85 -14.39
C PHE A 520 -7.10 -37.41 -12.94
N GLU A 521 -6.96 -38.34 -12.00
CA GLU A 521 -7.01 -38.04 -10.58
C GLU A 521 -5.58 -37.88 -10.06
N HIS A 522 -5.13 -36.63 -9.92
CA HIS A 522 -3.87 -36.30 -9.26
C HIS A 522 -4.10 -35.16 -8.27
N SER A 523 -3.67 -35.32 -7.02
CA SER A 523 -3.81 -34.32 -5.95
C SER A 523 -2.88 -34.65 -4.78
N HIS A 524 -2.89 -33.83 -3.73
CA HIS A 524 -2.23 -34.13 -2.44
C HIS A 524 -2.51 -35.52 -1.87
N LYS A 525 -3.60 -36.18 -2.28
CA LYS A 525 -4.00 -37.52 -1.84
C LYS A 525 -3.17 -38.65 -2.46
N GLN A 526 -2.43 -38.39 -3.53
CA GLN A 526 -1.72 -39.42 -4.30
C GLN A 526 -0.34 -38.93 -4.72
N MET A 527 0.65 -39.82 -4.71
CA MET A 527 1.99 -39.55 -5.25
C MET A 527 2.03 -39.97 -6.72
N VAL A 528 2.25 -39.01 -7.61
CA VAL A 528 2.27 -39.24 -9.05
C VAL A 528 3.62 -38.84 -9.63
N MET A 529 4.13 -39.67 -10.54
CA MET A 529 5.31 -39.40 -11.36
C MET A 529 4.97 -39.59 -12.83
N LEU A 530 5.66 -38.82 -13.69
CA LEU A 530 5.58 -39.04 -15.13
C LEU A 530 6.18 -40.40 -15.50
N ARG A 531 5.65 -41.03 -16.55
CA ARG A 531 6.26 -42.23 -17.13
C ARG A 531 7.49 -41.88 -17.98
N PRO A 532 8.51 -42.75 -18.07
CA PRO A 532 9.63 -42.58 -18.99
C PRO A 532 9.16 -42.44 -20.46
N PRO A 533 9.83 -41.64 -21.31
CA PRO A 533 11.09 -40.93 -21.05
C PRO A 533 10.93 -39.54 -20.41
N LEU A 534 9.71 -39.01 -20.32
CA LEU A 534 9.46 -37.64 -19.84
C LEU A 534 9.88 -37.41 -18.39
N ASN A 535 9.82 -38.45 -17.55
CA ASN A 535 10.27 -38.38 -16.16
C ASN A 535 11.72 -37.88 -16.03
N ARG A 536 12.64 -38.46 -16.82
CA ARG A 536 14.06 -38.14 -16.75
C ARG A 536 14.34 -36.69 -17.19
N VAL A 537 13.67 -36.25 -18.25
CA VAL A 537 13.79 -34.86 -18.75
C VAL A 537 13.27 -33.88 -17.71
N TYR A 538 12.13 -34.21 -17.10
CA TYR A 538 11.52 -33.41 -16.05
C TYR A 538 12.42 -33.28 -14.82
N GLU A 539 12.99 -34.39 -14.32
CA GLU A 539 13.91 -34.36 -13.18
C GLU A 539 15.20 -33.56 -13.46
N GLU A 540 15.78 -33.66 -14.66
CA GLU A 540 16.96 -32.87 -15.05
C GLU A 540 16.64 -31.36 -15.09
N VAL A 541 15.45 -31.00 -15.57
CA VAL A 541 14.98 -29.61 -15.59
C VAL A 541 14.73 -29.13 -14.16
N LEU A 542 14.08 -29.93 -13.30
CA LEU A 542 13.87 -29.58 -11.90
C LEU A 542 15.18 -29.36 -11.15
N SER A 543 16.18 -30.23 -11.33
CA SER A 543 17.48 -30.05 -10.70
C SER A 543 18.15 -28.75 -11.16
N THR A 544 18.02 -28.41 -12.45
CA THR A 544 18.57 -27.17 -13.00
C THR A 544 17.81 -25.94 -12.51
N PHE A 545 16.49 -26.03 -12.40
CA PHE A 545 15.63 -25.00 -11.80
C PHE A 545 16.04 -24.72 -10.36
N VAL A 546 16.16 -25.76 -9.54
CA VAL A 546 16.61 -25.67 -8.15
C VAL A 546 17.99 -25.00 -8.07
N ALA A 547 18.96 -25.45 -8.88
CA ALA A 547 20.27 -24.84 -8.93
C ALA A 547 20.23 -23.36 -9.33
N GLY A 548 19.35 -22.97 -10.26
CA GLY A 548 19.11 -21.58 -10.65
C GLY A 548 18.52 -20.75 -9.50
N TRP A 549 17.49 -21.29 -8.83
CA TRP A 549 16.75 -20.67 -7.75
C TRP A 549 17.58 -20.44 -6.48
N GLU A 550 18.36 -21.45 -6.05
CA GLU A 550 19.22 -21.35 -4.87
C GLU A 550 20.37 -20.35 -5.09
N ASN A 551 20.93 -20.32 -6.30
CA ASN A 551 21.98 -19.38 -6.64
C ASN A 551 21.46 -17.95 -6.91
N GLY A 552 20.18 -17.79 -7.22
CA GLY A 552 19.50 -16.48 -7.35
C GLY A 552 19.14 -15.83 -6.01
N ARG A 553 19.60 -16.40 -4.88
CA ARG A 553 19.35 -15.88 -3.54
C ARG A 553 19.98 -14.48 -3.35
N PRO A 554 19.27 -13.52 -2.73
CA PRO A 554 19.72 -12.13 -2.59
C PRO A 554 20.99 -11.93 -1.75
N ASP A 555 21.30 -12.89 -0.87
CA ASP A 555 22.30 -12.77 0.19
C ASP A 555 23.32 -13.91 0.13
N LYS A 556 24.13 -13.91 -0.93
CA LYS A 556 25.48 -14.44 -0.79
C LYS A 556 26.35 -13.26 -0.38
N PRO A 557 26.68 -13.06 0.91
CA PRO A 557 27.78 -12.19 1.25
C PRO A 557 28.99 -12.77 0.52
N ARG A 558 29.46 -12.09 -0.53
CA ARG A 558 30.76 -12.43 -1.09
C ARG A 558 31.72 -12.22 0.07
N ARG A 559 32.31 -13.31 0.57
CA ARG A 559 33.40 -13.36 1.55
C ARG A 559 34.64 -12.64 1.02
N SER A 560 34.50 -11.37 0.70
CA SER A 560 35.59 -10.43 0.63
C SER A 560 35.82 -10.01 2.08
N ARG A 561 36.90 -10.50 2.68
CA ARG A 561 37.38 -10.07 4.01
C ARG A 561 37.48 -8.54 4.15
N ASP A 562 37.48 -7.82 3.03
CA ASP A 562 37.66 -6.36 2.97
C ASP A 562 36.39 -5.59 2.55
N ALA A 563 35.23 -6.25 2.37
CA ALA A 563 34.02 -5.57 1.87
C ALA A 563 32.97 -5.31 2.96
N GLN A 564 32.95 -4.04 3.36
CA GLN A 564 31.82 -3.24 3.86
C GLN A 564 31.30 -3.46 5.29
N GLU A 565 31.39 -2.37 6.05
CA GLU A 565 30.57 -2.08 7.22
C GLU A 565 29.10 -2.44 6.95
N VAL A 566 28.58 -3.32 7.79
CA VAL A 566 27.19 -3.75 7.78
C VAL A 566 26.30 -2.56 8.14
N ASN A 567 25.56 -2.01 7.18
CA ASN A 567 24.65 -0.89 7.44
C ASN A 567 23.26 -1.43 7.85
N TRP A 568 22.86 -1.22 9.11
CA TRP A 568 21.54 -1.57 9.63
C TRP A 568 20.39 -1.07 8.73
N ALA A 569 20.52 0.11 8.12
CA ALA A 569 19.50 0.67 7.24
C ALA A 569 19.26 -0.15 5.96
N ALA A 570 20.23 -0.98 5.53
CA ALA A 570 20.08 -1.86 4.37
C ALA A 570 19.46 -3.23 4.73
N MET A 571 19.43 -3.61 6.01
CA MET A 571 18.96 -4.92 6.47
C MET A 571 17.47 -5.18 6.22
N PRO A 572 16.55 -4.23 6.42
CA PRO A 572 15.13 -4.45 6.11
C PRO A 572 14.90 -4.83 4.64
N VAL A 573 15.66 -4.22 3.72
CA VAL A 573 15.58 -4.49 2.27
C VAL A 573 16.05 -5.91 1.96
N LEU A 574 17.18 -6.32 2.53
CA LEU A 574 17.71 -7.69 2.36
C LEU A 574 16.80 -8.74 3.01
N ALA A 575 16.23 -8.43 4.19
CA ALA A 575 15.29 -9.30 4.88
C ALA A 575 14.04 -9.51 4.02
N ARG A 576 13.49 -8.43 3.45
CA ARG A 576 12.32 -8.47 2.56
C ARG A 576 12.53 -9.40 1.36
N LEU A 577 13.70 -9.37 0.72
CA LEU A 577 14.01 -10.25 -0.40
C LEU A 577 14.21 -11.72 0.02
N ASN A 578 14.90 -11.99 1.12
CA ASN A 578 15.07 -13.35 1.65
C ASN A 578 13.74 -13.95 2.14
N VAL A 579 12.90 -13.16 2.80
CA VAL A 579 11.54 -13.53 3.20
C VAL A 579 10.74 -13.99 1.98
N MET A 580 10.76 -13.21 0.90
CA MET A 580 10.04 -13.60 -0.31
C MET A 580 10.61 -14.88 -0.94
N HIS A 581 11.94 -15.07 -0.93
CA HIS A 581 12.55 -16.33 -1.40
C HIS A 581 12.08 -17.55 -0.58
N ILE A 582 12.03 -17.43 0.75
CA ILE A 582 11.51 -18.49 1.64
C ILE A 582 10.04 -18.76 1.35
N GLU A 583 9.20 -17.72 1.32
CA GLU A 583 7.76 -17.83 1.08
C GLU A 583 7.48 -18.48 -0.27
N GLU A 584 8.15 -18.03 -1.34
CA GLU A 584 7.94 -18.57 -2.68
C GLU A 584 8.45 -20.01 -2.81
N THR A 585 9.53 -20.38 -2.11
CA THR A 585 9.99 -21.78 -2.03
C THR A 585 8.91 -22.67 -1.40
N ALA A 586 8.39 -22.27 -0.23
CA ALA A 586 7.32 -23.00 0.45
C ALA A 586 6.03 -23.02 -0.36
N ARG A 587 5.69 -21.92 -1.04
CA ARG A 587 4.53 -21.80 -1.92
C ARG A 587 4.61 -22.75 -3.10
N MET A 588 5.77 -22.83 -3.77
CA MET A 588 6.02 -23.78 -4.87
C MET A 588 5.92 -25.23 -4.38
N LEU A 589 6.48 -25.54 -3.19
CA LEU A 589 6.37 -26.86 -2.57
C LEU A 589 4.92 -27.25 -2.32
N LEU A 590 4.17 -26.38 -1.64
CA LEU A 590 2.77 -26.60 -1.29
C LEU A 590 1.89 -26.74 -2.55
N ALA A 591 2.19 -25.98 -3.62
CA ALA A 591 1.54 -26.14 -4.91
C ALA A 591 1.87 -27.48 -5.60
N ALA A 592 3.11 -27.96 -5.52
CA ALA A 592 3.51 -29.27 -6.04
C ALA A 592 2.79 -30.41 -5.29
N VAL A 593 2.74 -30.32 -3.96
CA VAL A 593 2.01 -31.28 -3.11
C VAL A 593 0.51 -31.27 -3.44
N LEU A 594 -0.13 -30.09 -3.52
CA LEU A 594 -1.56 -29.99 -3.85
C LEU A 594 -1.93 -30.68 -5.16
N ARG A 595 -1.03 -30.61 -6.14
CA ARG A 595 -1.18 -31.19 -7.48
C ARG A 595 -0.88 -32.70 -7.52
N GLY A 596 -0.15 -33.25 -6.54
CA GLY A 596 0.27 -34.66 -6.52
C GLY A 596 1.62 -34.92 -7.21
N ASP A 597 2.39 -33.87 -7.51
CA ASP A 597 3.68 -33.98 -8.19
C ASP A 597 4.79 -34.36 -7.22
N GLN A 598 5.14 -35.64 -7.19
CA GLN A 598 6.13 -36.17 -6.26
C GLN A 598 7.51 -35.57 -6.52
N ALA A 599 7.98 -35.53 -7.78
CA ALA A 599 9.34 -35.10 -8.09
C ALA A 599 9.58 -33.64 -7.72
N ALA A 600 8.66 -32.73 -8.07
CA ALA A 600 8.78 -31.33 -7.69
C ALA A 600 8.68 -31.12 -6.18
N ALA A 601 7.78 -31.85 -5.50
CA ALA A 601 7.62 -31.75 -4.06
C ALA A 601 8.89 -32.19 -3.31
N GLU A 602 9.52 -33.29 -3.72
CA GLU A 602 10.77 -33.77 -3.11
C GLU A 602 11.92 -32.77 -3.29
N TRP A 603 12.09 -32.22 -4.49
CA TRP A 603 13.13 -31.21 -4.76
C TRP A 603 12.92 -29.94 -3.93
N LEU A 604 11.69 -29.42 -3.88
CA LEU A 604 11.39 -28.17 -3.17
C LEU A 604 11.37 -28.36 -1.65
N ALA A 605 11.00 -29.54 -1.14
CA ALA A 605 11.11 -29.89 0.27
C ALA A 605 12.58 -29.94 0.72
N ASP A 606 13.46 -30.45 -0.15
CA ASP A 606 14.91 -30.47 0.07
C ASP A 606 15.49 -29.05 0.10
N VAL A 607 15.12 -28.19 -0.86
CA VAL A 607 15.53 -26.76 -0.90
C VAL A 607 15.07 -26.04 0.37
N LEU A 608 13.81 -26.19 0.75
CA LEU A 608 13.30 -25.55 1.97
C LEU A 608 13.99 -26.08 3.22
N SER A 609 14.33 -27.36 3.29
CA SER A 609 15.04 -27.96 4.44
C SER A 609 16.50 -27.53 4.55
N LYS A 610 17.16 -27.28 3.41
CA LYS A 610 18.60 -26.94 3.35
C LYS A 610 18.85 -25.45 3.19
N TRP A 611 17.81 -24.62 3.12
CA TRP A 611 17.90 -23.18 2.90
C TRP A 611 18.85 -22.48 3.88
N TRP A 612 18.86 -22.90 5.16
CA TRP A 612 19.75 -22.31 6.17
C TRP A 612 21.20 -22.79 6.07
N GLY A 613 21.45 -24.04 5.64
CA GLY A 613 22.78 -24.65 5.68
C GLY A 613 23.84 -23.93 4.84
N THR A 614 23.46 -23.07 3.90
CA THR A 614 24.40 -22.22 3.17
C THR A 614 24.87 -20.98 3.95
N LEU A 615 24.20 -20.62 5.05
CA LEU A 615 24.50 -19.46 5.91
C LEU A 615 25.13 -19.84 7.26
N ASP A 616 25.23 -21.14 7.58
CA ASP A 616 25.61 -21.65 8.92
C ASP A 616 27.08 -21.43 9.32
N PHE A 617 27.85 -20.67 8.53
CA PHE A 617 29.28 -20.44 8.79
C PHE A 617 29.56 -19.27 9.74
N ASP A 618 28.53 -18.51 10.13
CA ASP A 618 28.67 -17.35 11.00
C ASP A 618 28.17 -17.70 12.41
N HIS A 619 29.07 -17.68 13.40
CA HIS A 619 28.68 -17.89 14.79
C HIS A 619 28.00 -16.62 15.35
N GLY A 620 26.85 -16.80 15.98
CA GLY A 620 26.16 -15.71 16.66
C GLY A 620 26.96 -15.19 17.86
N PRO A 621 26.99 -13.85 18.09
CA PRO A 621 27.65 -13.28 19.25
C PRO A 621 27.01 -13.77 20.55
N TYR A 622 27.82 -14.02 21.58
CA TYR A 622 27.38 -14.55 22.89
C TYR A 622 26.29 -13.68 23.55
N GLN A 623 26.30 -12.37 23.30
CA GLN A 623 25.32 -11.41 23.82
C GLN A 623 23.90 -11.67 23.32
N LEU A 624 23.73 -12.40 22.21
CA LEU A 624 22.43 -12.82 21.67
C LEU A 624 21.99 -14.19 22.19
N TYR A 625 22.80 -14.87 23.00
CA TYR A 625 22.46 -16.17 23.58
C TYR A 625 21.14 -16.08 24.37
N ASP A 626 20.23 -17.03 24.15
CA ASP A 626 18.85 -17.07 24.68
C ASP A 626 17.93 -15.87 24.32
N LYS A 627 18.41 -14.86 23.57
CA LYS A 627 17.63 -13.67 23.18
C LYS A 627 17.13 -13.71 21.73
N THR A 628 17.60 -14.66 20.93
CA THR A 628 17.26 -14.75 19.50
C THR A 628 15.87 -15.30 19.22
N ALA A 629 15.28 -16.06 20.15
CA ALA A 629 14.08 -16.87 19.90
C ALA A 629 12.84 -16.05 19.49
N PHE A 630 12.77 -14.76 19.85
CA PHE A 630 11.62 -13.89 19.57
C PHE A 630 11.95 -12.71 18.64
N ILE A 631 13.17 -12.68 18.07
CA ILE A 631 13.52 -11.69 17.05
C ILE A 631 12.80 -12.06 15.75
N THR A 632 11.99 -11.13 15.23
CA THR A 632 11.22 -11.30 13.99
C THR A 632 11.75 -10.40 12.87
N VAL A 633 11.38 -10.69 11.63
CA VAL A 633 11.78 -9.86 10.47
C VAL A 633 11.16 -8.46 10.48
N ASP A 634 10.06 -8.26 11.20
CA ASP A 634 9.44 -6.94 11.34
C ASP A 634 10.17 -6.07 12.38
N ASP A 635 10.90 -6.67 13.32
CA ASP A 635 11.74 -5.94 14.28
C ASP A 635 12.94 -5.26 13.62
N LEU A 636 13.40 -5.76 12.46
CA LEU A 636 14.51 -5.16 11.71
C LEU A 636 14.18 -3.75 11.19
N LYS A 637 12.89 -3.38 11.12
CA LYS A 637 12.45 -2.03 10.73
C LYS A 637 12.67 -0.98 11.81
N LEU A 638 12.90 -1.39 13.05
CA LEU A 638 13.22 -0.49 14.14
C LEU A 638 14.57 0.18 13.90
N ASP A 639 14.76 1.39 14.40
CA ASP A 639 16.10 1.95 14.49
C ASP A 639 16.95 1.12 15.47
N TRP A 640 18.27 1.20 15.32
CA TRP A 640 19.17 0.38 16.14
C TRP A 640 19.01 0.61 17.66
N PRO A 641 18.81 1.85 18.16
CA PRO A 641 18.53 2.08 19.57
C PRO A 641 17.23 1.43 20.05
N ALA A 642 16.10 1.59 19.33
CA ALA A 642 14.84 0.96 19.71
C ALA A 642 14.90 -0.57 19.64
N PHE A 643 15.65 -1.12 18.68
CA PHE A 643 15.92 -2.55 18.62
C PHE A 643 16.69 -3.03 19.87
N CYS A 644 17.75 -2.32 20.26
CA CYS A 644 18.51 -2.64 21.47
C CYS A 644 17.64 -2.57 22.74
N ALA A 645 16.81 -1.54 22.87
CA ALA A 645 15.90 -1.37 23.99
C ALA A 645 14.89 -2.52 24.08
N LYS A 646 14.28 -2.91 22.94
CA LYS A 646 13.28 -3.99 22.87
C LYS A 646 13.84 -5.35 23.32
N PHE A 647 15.08 -5.67 22.97
CA PHE A 647 15.71 -6.97 23.26
C PHE A 647 16.72 -6.93 24.42
N GLY A 648 16.82 -5.82 25.15
CA GLY A 648 17.74 -5.67 26.26
C GLY A 648 19.21 -5.89 25.87
N LEU A 649 19.64 -5.26 24.77
CA LEU A 649 21.02 -5.31 24.25
C LEU A 649 21.85 -4.07 24.63
N GLU A 650 21.32 -3.21 25.48
CA GLU A 650 22.02 -2.03 25.98
C GLU A 650 23.17 -2.45 26.93
N SER A 651 24.35 -1.84 26.73
CA SER A 651 25.53 -2.01 27.59
C SER A 651 25.74 -0.73 28.40
N ALA A 652 26.30 -0.87 29.61
CA ALA A 652 26.74 0.29 30.40
C ALA A 652 28.05 0.92 29.87
N ASP A 653 28.73 0.25 28.94
CA ASP A 653 29.98 0.69 28.30
C ASP A 653 29.74 0.98 26.81
N ASP A 654 29.69 2.28 26.48
CA ASP A 654 29.45 2.79 25.13
C ASP A 654 30.54 2.37 24.13
N GLU A 655 31.80 2.24 24.58
CA GLU A 655 32.93 1.93 23.68
C GLU A 655 32.96 0.44 23.29
N ALA A 656 32.61 -0.44 24.24
CA ALA A 656 32.41 -1.86 23.97
C ALA A 656 31.20 -2.11 23.06
N GLN A 657 30.12 -1.34 23.22
CA GLN A 657 28.91 -1.45 22.40
C GLN A 657 29.16 -1.01 20.95
N GLU A 658 29.98 0.02 20.73
CA GLU A 658 30.35 0.45 19.37
C GLU A 658 31.16 -0.61 18.62
N ARG A 659 32.09 -1.28 19.31
CA ARG A 659 32.92 -2.34 18.71
C ARG A 659 32.12 -3.59 18.34
N LEU A 660 31.15 -3.98 19.17
CA LEU A 660 30.32 -5.17 18.96
C LEU A 660 29.13 -4.92 18.00
N ARG A 661 28.82 -3.65 17.70
CA ARG A 661 27.65 -3.28 16.90
C ARG A 661 27.52 -4.06 15.58
N PRO A 662 28.56 -4.21 14.73
CA PRO A 662 28.41 -4.93 13.46
C PRO A 662 28.06 -6.41 13.65
N GLU A 663 28.68 -7.07 14.63
CA GLU A 663 28.43 -8.49 14.95
C GLU A 663 27.02 -8.70 15.52
N LEU A 664 26.56 -7.80 16.39
CA LEU A 664 25.20 -7.83 16.95
C LEU A 664 24.14 -7.59 15.87
N GLN A 665 24.37 -6.64 14.97
CA GLN A 665 23.47 -6.34 13.86
C GLN A 665 23.34 -7.53 12.90
N GLN A 666 24.47 -8.16 12.54
CA GLN A 666 24.47 -9.36 11.70
C GLN A 666 23.79 -10.54 12.41
N GLY A 667 24.09 -10.76 13.69
CA GLY A 667 23.45 -11.82 14.48
C GLY A 667 21.94 -11.64 14.64
N ALA A 668 21.47 -10.40 14.83
CA ALA A 668 20.04 -10.08 14.90
C ALA A 668 19.34 -10.35 13.55
N PHE A 669 19.95 -9.94 12.44
CA PHE A 669 19.44 -10.21 11.09
C PHE A 669 19.34 -11.72 10.81
N GLN A 670 20.38 -12.48 11.14
CA GLN A 670 20.40 -13.93 10.99
C GLN A 670 19.34 -14.61 11.86
N ALA A 671 19.22 -14.21 13.14
CA ALA A 671 18.19 -14.72 14.04
C ALA A 671 16.77 -14.51 13.48
N ALA A 672 16.48 -13.30 13.00
CA ALA A 672 15.19 -12.97 12.40
C ALA A 672 14.87 -13.86 11.19
N LEU A 673 15.84 -14.05 10.29
CA LEU A 673 15.67 -14.90 9.11
C LEU A 673 15.53 -16.39 9.46
N ARG A 674 16.33 -16.90 10.41
CA ARG A 674 16.27 -18.30 10.87
C ARG A 674 14.92 -18.61 11.51
N ASN A 675 14.42 -17.70 12.35
CA ASN A 675 13.10 -17.81 12.95
C ASN A 675 11.99 -17.81 11.90
N TYR A 676 12.06 -16.89 10.94
CA TYR A 676 11.08 -16.82 9.86
C TYR A 676 11.06 -18.06 8.96
N TRP A 677 12.25 -18.53 8.58
CA TRP A 677 12.41 -19.78 7.85
C TRP A 677 11.83 -20.99 8.61
N THR A 678 12.10 -21.08 9.91
CA THR A 678 11.54 -22.12 10.78
C THR A 678 10.02 -22.03 10.85
N ASP A 679 9.48 -20.83 11.02
CA ASP A 679 8.04 -20.61 11.09
C ASP A 679 7.33 -21.00 9.80
N VAL A 680 7.88 -20.66 8.64
CA VAL A 680 7.33 -21.07 7.33
C VAL A 680 7.41 -22.59 7.12
N ARG A 681 8.47 -23.27 7.59
CA ARG A 681 8.55 -24.75 7.57
C ARG A 681 7.44 -25.38 8.40
N LEU A 682 7.22 -24.89 9.62
CA LEU A 682 6.16 -25.38 10.50
C LEU A 682 4.77 -25.14 9.92
N LEU A 683 4.50 -23.92 9.41
CA LEU A 683 3.24 -23.62 8.73
C LEU A 683 3.02 -24.50 7.49
N SER A 684 4.06 -24.81 6.73
CA SER A 684 3.98 -25.73 5.58
C SER A 684 3.55 -27.13 6.03
N ILE A 685 4.11 -27.64 7.13
CA ILE A 685 3.70 -28.92 7.73
C ILE A 685 2.24 -28.84 8.18
N GLU A 686 1.85 -27.79 8.90
CA GLU A 686 0.48 -27.62 9.38
C GLU A 686 -0.55 -27.56 8.26
N LEU A 687 -0.23 -26.89 7.15
CA LEU A 687 -1.06 -26.84 5.95
C LEU A 687 -1.19 -28.22 5.29
N MET A 688 -0.09 -28.99 5.20
CA MET A 688 -0.14 -30.36 4.69
C MET A 688 -0.94 -31.29 5.61
N LEU A 689 -0.82 -31.14 6.94
CA LEU A 689 -1.62 -31.89 7.91
C LEU A 689 -3.11 -31.56 7.79
N ASP A 690 -3.46 -30.29 7.54
CA ASP A 690 -4.84 -29.88 7.27
C ASP A 690 -5.41 -30.59 6.04
N TRP A 691 -4.58 -30.82 5.01
CA TRP A 691 -4.98 -31.59 3.83
C TRP A 691 -5.08 -33.09 4.12
N VAL A 692 -4.15 -33.66 4.88
CA VAL A 692 -4.16 -35.08 5.28
C VAL A 692 -5.43 -35.42 6.06
N ARG A 693 -5.92 -34.51 6.92
CA ARG A 693 -7.20 -34.69 7.63
C ARG A 693 -8.41 -34.91 6.73
N ALA A 694 -8.37 -34.43 5.49
CA ALA A 694 -9.43 -34.62 4.51
C ALA A 694 -9.28 -35.94 3.71
N VAL A 695 -8.24 -36.74 3.97
CA VAL A 695 -7.96 -38.02 3.34
C VAL A 695 -8.45 -39.15 4.25
N PRO A 696 -9.13 -40.19 3.72
CA PRO A 696 -9.47 -41.35 4.54
C PRO A 696 -8.20 -42.01 5.11
N VAL A 697 -8.22 -42.32 6.42
CA VAL A 697 -7.08 -42.90 7.17
C VAL A 697 -6.41 -44.06 6.44
N ALA A 698 -7.20 -44.98 5.88
CA ALA A 698 -6.72 -46.16 5.14
C ALA A 698 -5.80 -45.84 3.95
N THR A 699 -5.91 -44.62 3.40
CA THR A 699 -5.12 -44.12 2.26
C THR A 699 -4.20 -42.96 2.62
N ALA A 700 -4.34 -42.40 3.82
CA ALA A 700 -3.58 -41.23 4.26
C ALA A 700 -2.07 -41.48 4.25
N GLY A 701 -1.63 -42.69 4.65
CA GLY A 701 -0.22 -43.06 4.69
C GLY A 701 0.47 -43.12 3.31
N SER A 702 -0.31 -43.25 2.24
CA SER A 702 0.18 -43.23 0.84
C SER A 702 0.01 -41.86 0.16
N SER A 703 -0.47 -40.85 0.88
CA SER A 703 -0.67 -39.51 0.32
C SER A 703 0.64 -38.73 0.22
N LEU A 704 0.77 -37.88 -0.80
CA LEU A 704 1.98 -37.06 -0.98
C LEU A 704 2.14 -36.04 0.15
N ALA A 705 1.04 -35.44 0.63
CA ALA A 705 1.07 -34.51 1.76
C ALA A 705 1.62 -35.19 3.03
N PHE A 706 1.23 -36.44 3.30
CA PHE A 706 1.72 -37.20 4.43
C PHE A 706 3.22 -37.57 4.28
N GLU A 707 3.66 -38.02 3.10
CA GLU A 707 5.06 -38.39 2.86
C GLU A 707 6.00 -37.19 3.03
N ILE A 708 5.62 -36.01 2.52
CA ILE A 708 6.44 -34.79 2.66
C ILE A 708 6.42 -34.28 4.11
N ALA A 709 5.24 -34.19 4.75
CA ALA A 709 5.14 -33.75 6.14
C ALA A 709 5.94 -34.66 7.10
N SER A 710 5.79 -35.99 6.96
CA SER A 710 6.57 -36.96 7.74
C SER A 710 8.06 -36.87 7.42
N GLY A 711 8.43 -36.65 6.16
CA GLY A 711 9.82 -36.44 5.76
C GLY A 711 10.47 -35.27 6.48
N PHE A 712 9.79 -34.13 6.61
CA PHE A 712 10.28 -33.01 7.41
C PHE A 712 10.50 -33.39 8.88
N LEU A 713 9.54 -34.08 9.51
CA LEU A 713 9.61 -34.48 10.92
C LEU A 713 10.69 -35.53 11.19
N THR A 714 11.03 -36.36 10.20
CA THR A 714 12.12 -37.35 10.30
C THR A 714 13.49 -36.80 9.90
N GLY A 715 13.57 -35.53 9.46
CA GLY A 715 14.82 -34.97 8.95
C GLY A 715 15.29 -35.60 7.63
N LYS A 716 14.37 -36.18 6.84
CA LYS A 716 14.66 -36.82 5.56
C LYS A 716 15.34 -35.83 4.62
N GLN A 717 16.45 -36.26 4.02
CA GLN A 717 17.06 -35.56 2.88
C GLN A 717 16.65 -36.28 1.60
N TRP A 718 15.92 -35.59 0.72
CA TRP A 718 15.37 -36.22 -0.48
C TRP A 718 16.39 -36.30 -1.61
N LYS A 719 17.28 -35.30 -1.70
CA LYS A 719 18.31 -35.24 -2.74
C LYS A 719 19.69 -35.09 -2.09
N THR A 720 20.73 -35.52 -2.81
CA THR A 720 22.12 -35.48 -2.32
C THR A 720 22.72 -34.09 -2.47
N GLY A 721 23.57 -33.67 -1.52
CA GLY A 721 24.28 -32.39 -1.55
C GLY A 721 23.67 -31.33 -0.62
N GLY A 722 24.46 -30.31 -0.26
CA GLY A 722 24.09 -29.32 0.77
C GLY A 722 24.16 -29.89 2.19
N GLN A 723 24.00 -29.02 3.20
CA GLN A 723 23.92 -29.41 4.60
C GLN A 723 22.52 -29.10 5.13
N ALA A 724 21.86 -30.11 5.71
CA ALA A 724 20.65 -29.88 6.51
C ALA A 724 21.10 -29.53 7.92
N VAL A 725 20.85 -28.28 8.31
CA VAL A 725 21.05 -27.76 9.68
C VAL A 725 19.67 -27.58 10.28
N ASP A 726 19.54 -27.72 11.61
CA ASP A 726 18.26 -27.62 12.32
C ASP A 726 17.19 -28.55 11.72
N ALA A 727 17.50 -29.84 11.71
CA ALA A 727 16.52 -30.84 11.31
C ALA A 727 15.33 -30.82 12.30
N LEU A 728 14.11 -30.83 11.78
CA LEU A 728 12.91 -30.90 12.63
C LEU A 728 12.76 -32.27 13.31
N SER A 729 13.63 -33.23 12.99
CA SER A 729 13.83 -34.47 13.75
C SER A 729 14.37 -34.25 15.16
N ASP A 730 14.84 -33.06 15.50
CA ASP A 730 15.27 -32.74 16.87
C ASP A 730 14.27 -31.81 17.58
N LEU A 731 13.23 -31.35 16.87
CA LEU A 731 12.22 -30.44 17.41
C LEU A 731 11.45 -31.10 18.55
N SER A 732 11.45 -30.44 19.71
CA SER A 732 10.70 -30.83 20.90
C SER A 732 9.36 -30.06 21.02
N PRO A 733 8.37 -30.57 21.79
CA PRO A 733 7.13 -29.84 22.05
C PRO A 733 7.34 -28.43 22.64
N PRO A 734 8.25 -28.20 23.60
CA PRO A 734 8.55 -26.85 24.10
C PRO A 734 9.09 -25.90 23.03
N GLU A 735 9.99 -26.35 22.16
CA GLU A 735 10.54 -25.52 21.08
C GLU A 735 9.49 -25.18 20.02
N TYR A 736 8.61 -26.14 19.71
CA TYR A 736 7.46 -25.88 18.86
C TYR A 736 6.49 -24.87 19.49
N LEU A 737 6.24 -24.97 20.81
CA LEU A 737 5.48 -23.96 21.54
C LEU A 737 6.14 -22.59 21.42
N VAL A 738 7.46 -22.46 21.62
CA VAL A 738 8.19 -21.18 21.45
C VAL A 738 7.98 -20.60 20.07
N ALA A 739 8.11 -21.41 19.01
CA ALA A 739 7.84 -20.96 17.64
C ALA A 739 6.40 -20.44 17.49
N LYS A 740 5.41 -21.15 18.05
CA LYS A 740 4.01 -20.71 18.01
C LYS A 740 3.75 -19.44 18.80
N VAL A 741 4.33 -19.31 19.99
CA VAL A 741 4.23 -18.08 20.78
C VAL A 741 4.88 -16.92 20.03
N ARG A 742 6.03 -17.12 19.38
CA ARG A 742 6.63 -16.10 18.50
C ARG A 742 5.68 -15.70 17.37
N GLN A 743 5.09 -16.67 16.67
CA GLN A 743 4.19 -16.41 15.54
C GLN A 743 2.97 -15.57 15.94
N PHE A 744 2.36 -15.86 17.10
CA PHE A 744 1.14 -15.17 17.53
C PHE A 744 1.39 -13.88 18.33
N ALA A 745 2.37 -13.88 19.23
CA ALA A 745 2.47 -12.89 20.29
C ALA A 745 3.71 -11.98 20.22
N ALA A 746 4.73 -12.26 19.39
CA ALA A 746 5.98 -11.48 19.41
C ALA A 746 5.79 -9.97 19.14
N SER A 747 4.79 -9.58 18.35
CA SER A 747 4.52 -8.18 18.01
C SER A 747 3.55 -7.48 18.97
N GLY A 748 2.80 -8.21 19.81
CA GLY A 748 1.73 -7.63 20.61
C GLY A 748 0.53 -7.07 19.80
N GLU A 749 0.50 -7.31 18.49
CA GLU A 749 -0.56 -6.84 17.59
C GLU A 749 -1.50 -7.98 17.21
N LEU A 750 -2.82 -7.76 17.35
CA LEU A 750 -3.83 -8.72 16.91
C LEU A 750 -4.00 -8.61 15.38
N ARG A 751 -3.64 -9.67 14.63
CA ARG A 751 -3.73 -9.73 13.15
C ARG A 751 -2.87 -8.67 12.41
N GLY A 752 -1.96 -8.02 13.12
CA GLY A 752 -0.97 -7.06 12.61
C GLY A 752 0.47 -7.59 12.68
N GLY A 753 1.46 -6.76 12.36
CA GLY A 753 2.87 -7.10 12.47
C GLY A 753 3.28 -8.46 11.87
N TYR A 754 3.98 -9.26 12.68
CA TYR A 754 4.52 -10.55 12.28
C TYR A 754 3.44 -11.59 11.99
N VAL A 755 2.40 -11.70 12.84
CA VAL A 755 1.29 -12.63 12.61
C VAL A 755 0.54 -12.28 11.32
N GLY A 756 0.29 -10.99 11.06
CA GLY A 756 -0.36 -10.55 9.82
C GLY A 756 0.45 -10.82 8.55
N ARG A 757 1.77 -11.00 8.63
CA ARG A 757 2.59 -11.50 7.52
C ARG A 757 2.37 -12.99 7.30
N LEU A 758 2.35 -13.78 8.37
CA LEU A 758 2.12 -15.22 8.30
C LEU A 758 0.68 -15.55 7.87
N ASP A 759 -0.30 -14.75 8.30
CA ASP A 759 -1.70 -14.84 7.88
C ASP A 759 -1.80 -14.70 6.35
N ARG A 760 -1.13 -13.71 5.76
CA ARG A 760 -1.06 -13.54 4.29
C ARG A 760 -0.39 -14.70 3.57
N PHE A 761 0.55 -15.40 4.21
CA PHE A 761 1.13 -16.61 3.64
C PHE A 761 0.10 -17.76 3.64
N VAL A 762 -0.57 -17.99 4.78
CA VAL A 762 -1.63 -19.02 4.91
C VAL A 762 -2.79 -18.75 3.94
N GLU A 763 -3.26 -17.51 3.87
CA GLU A 763 -4.31 -17.09 2.94
C GLU A 763 -3.92 -17.39 1.49
N ARG A 764 -2.72 -16.97 1.05
CA ARG A 764 -2.23 -17.25 -0.31
C ARG A 764 -2.15 -18.74 -0.64
N VAL A 765 -1.84 -19.60 0.33
CA VAL A 765 -1.80 -21.05 0.12
C VAL A 765 -3.21 -21.63 0.04
N LYS A 766 -4.09 -21.25 0.95
CA LYS A 766 -5.49 -21.73 0.94
C LYS A 766 -6.23 -21.27 -0.32
N ASP A 767 -5.91 -20.08 -0.81
CA ASP A 767 -6.42 -19.52 -2.06
C ASP A 767 -6.12 -20.38 -3.29
N MET A 768 -5.04 -21.17 -3.27
CA MET A 768 -4.72 -22.10 -4.38
C MET A 768 -5.77 -23.19 -4.56
N ARG A 769 -6.55 -23.50 -3.52
CA ARG A 769 -7.64 -24.49 -3.58
C ARG A 769 -8.97 -23.88 -4.00
N ARG A 770 -9.06 -22.55 -4.13
CA ARG A 770 -10.29 -21.89 -4.53
C ARG A 770 -10.64 -22.34 -5.96
N PRO A 771 -11.90 -22.71 -6.23
CA PRO A 771 -12.31 -23.11 -7.57
C PRO A 771 -12.14 -21.94 -8.56
N ASN A 772 -12.01 -22.25 -9.85
CA ASN A 772 -11.96 -21.20 -10.86
C ASN A 772 -13.24 -20.34 -10.80
N MET A 773 -13.06 -19.05 -10.51
CA MET A 773 -14.15 -18.10 -10.38
C MET A 773 -14.54 -17.53 -11.75
N VAL A 774 -15.84 -17.54 -12.06
CA VAL A 774 -16.39 -16.82 -13.21
C VAL A 774 -16.34 -15.32 -12.94
N SER A 775 -15.72 -14.57 -13.85
CA SER A 775 -15.67 -13.10 -13.81
C SER A 775 -17.07 -12.49 -13.68
N SER A 776 -17.15 -11.31 -13.04
CA SER A 776 -18.40 -10.58 -12.76
C SER A 776 -19.37 -11.22 -11.76
N ARG A 777 -19.00 -12.32 -11.08
CA ARG A 777 -19.73 -12.85 -9.92
C ARG A 777 -19.06 -12.43 -8.62
N VAL A 778 -19.87 -12.12 -7.60
CA VAL A 778 -19.39 -11.88 -6.24
C VAL A 778 -19.34 -13.22 -5.51
N TYR A 779 -18.17 -13.57 -4.99
CA TYR A 779 -17.98 -14.76 -4.15
C TYR A 779 -17.69 -14.32 -2.72
N SER A 780 -18.45 -14.86 -1.77
CA SER A 780 -18.20 -14.68 -0.34
C SER A 780 -17.79 -16.03 0.25
N PHE A 781 -16.56 -16.12 0.75
CA PHE A 781 -16.10 -17.28 1.51
C PHE A 781 -16.28 -17.00 3.01
N GLY A 782 -16.72 -17.99 3.76
CA GLY A 782 -16.89 -17.90 5.21
C GLY A 782 -15.65 -18.44 5.93
N GLY A 783 -15.22 -17.75 6.99
CA GLY A 783 -14.03 -18.08 7.79
C GLY A 783 -12.82 -17.26 7.39
N ALA A 784 -11.97 -16.93 8.37
CA ALA A 784 -10.68 -16.31 8.11
C ALA A 784 -9.68 -17.40 7.71
N ASP A 785 -9.01 -17.23 6.57
CA ASP A 785 -7.93 -18.11 6.11
C ASP A 785 -6.59 -17.63 6.71
N ASP A 786 -6.47 -17.68 8.04
CA ASP A 786 -5.35 -17.14 8.83
C ASP A 786 -4.57 -18.24 9.58
N VAL A 787 -3.49 -17.90 10.30
CA VAL A 787 -2.71 -18.88 11.08
C VAL A 787 -3.55 -19.54 12.18
N GLU A 788 -4.53 -18.82 12.74
CA GLU A 788 -5.44 -19.35 13.75
C GLU A 788 -6.35 -20.46 13.20
N SER A 789 -6.76 -20.37 11.94
CA SER A 789 -7.56 -21.39 11.27
C SER A 789 -6.88 -22.77 11.19
N LEU A 790 -5.56 -22.85 11.41
CA LEU A 790 -4.77 -24.09 11.45
C LEU A 790 -4.68 -24.73 12.85
N GLN A 791 -5.45 -24.25 13.83
CA GLN A 791 -5.41 -24.71 15.23
C GLN A 791 -5.42 -26.25 15.38
N LYS A 792 -6.22 -26.96 14.58
CA LYS A 792 -6.27 -28.43 14.65
C LYS A 792 -4.95 -29.08 14.22
N SER A 793 -4.37 -28.65 13.09
CA SER A 793 -3.04 -29.10 12.66
C SER A 793 -1.96 -28.77 13.66
N GLN A 794 -2.07 -27.61 14.31
CA GLN A 794 -1.09 -27.16 15.30
C GLN A 794 -1.07 -28.09 16.53
N LEU A 795 -2.25 -28.45 17.02
CA LEU A 795 -2.40 -29.40 18.12
C LEU A 795 -1.98 -30.81 17.71
N GLU A 796 -2.34 -31.26 16.51
CA GLU A 796 -1.91 -32.57 15.98
C GLU A 796 -0.38 -32.66 15.91
N LEU A 797 0.28 -31.63 15.40
CA LEU A 797 1.74 -31.57 15.35
C LEU A 797 2.35 -31.58 16.76
N LEU A 798 1.81 -30.77 17.69
CA LEU A 798 2.27 -30.75 19.08
C LEU A 798 2.13 -32.13 19.75
N VAL A 799 1.04 -32.87 19.47
CA VAL A 799 0.82 -34.24 19.95
C VAL A 799 1.78 -35.24 19.31
N VAL A 800 2.04 -35.13 18.01
CA VAL A 800 3.02 -36.01 17.33
C VAL A 800 4.41 -35.86 17.94
N LEU A 801 4.81 -34.63 18.29
CA LEU A 801 6.10 -34.34 18.94
C LEU A 801 6.18 -34.80 20.40
N ALA A 802 5.05 -34.95 21.10
CA ALA A 802 5.02 -35.29 22.51
C ALA A 802 5.24 -36.78 22.77
N ASN A 803 6.32 -37.10 23.49
CA ASN A 803 6.67 -38.47 23.93
C ASN A 803 6.79 -38.62 25.45
N SER A 804 6.79 -37.50 26.19
CA SER A 804 6.87 -37.44 27.64
C SER A 804 6.25 -36.14 28.14
N ASP A 805 6.14 -35.99 29.46
CA ASP A 805 5.82 -34.71 30.08
C ASP A 805 6.87 -33.65 29.69
N TRP A 806 6.40 -32.40 29.58
CA TRP A 806 7.20 -31.24 29.23
C TRP A 806 6.62 -29.98 29.89
N GLY A 807 7.43 -28.93 29.99
CA GLY A 807 7.04 -27.67 30.65
C GLY A 807 7.50 -26.45 29.88
N LEU A 808 7.41 -25.27 30.51
CA LEU A 808 7.77 -24.01 29.89
C LEU A 808 9.29 -23.94 29.62
N PRO A 809 9.73 -23.74 28.37
CA PRO A 809 11.15 -23.64 28.05
C PRO A 809 11.76 -22.33 28.54
N ARG A 810 13.06 -22.34 28.83
CA ARG A 810 13.81 -21.19 29.36
C ARG A 810 13.71 -19.94 28.48
N SER A 811 13.74 -20.10 27.16
CA SER A 811 13.61 -18.98 26.21
C SER A 811 12.25 -18.28 26.32
N LEU A 812 11.16 -19.05 26.51
CA LEU A 812 9.84 -18.49 26.74
C LEU A 812 9.73 -17.86 28.14
N GLN A 813 10.30 -18.46 29.18
CA GLN A 813 10.34 -17.85 30.52
C GLN A 813 11.02 -16.48 30.49
N HIS A 814 12.19 -16.38 29.86
CA HIS A 814 12.90 -15.11 29.69
C HIS A 814 12.06 -14.09 28.90
N GLN A 815 11.39 -14.52 27.83
CA GLN A 815 10.54 -13.61 27.06
C GLN A 815 9.32 -13.12 27.85
N LEU A 816 8.73 -13.97 28.70
CA LEU A 816 7.68 -13.55 29.60
C LEU A 816 8.19 -12.49 30.58
N ASP A 817 9.41 -12.65 31.12
CA ASP A 817 10.01 -11.62 31.98
C ASP A 817 10.18 -10.27 31.26
N VAL A 818 10.52 -10.28 29.98
CA VAL A 818 10.57 -9.06 29.15
C VAL A 818 9.18 -8.46 28.95
N TRP A 819 8.15 -9.26 28.66
CA TRP A 819 6.79 -8.77 28.46
C TRP A 819 6.11 -8.28 29.74
N PHE A 820 6.50 -8.82 30.90
CA PHE A 820 6.04 -8.35 32.21
C PHE A 820 6.85 -7.15 32.73
N ASP A 821 7.88 -6.67 32.03
CA ASP A 821 8.60 -5.44 32.41
C ASP A 821 7.72 -4.20 32.06
N PRO A 822 7.31 -3.38 33.06
CA PRO A 822 6.50 -2.19 32.82
C PRO A 822 7.17 -1.12 31.94
N ARG A 823 8.48 -1.23 31.66
CA ARG A 823 9.19 -0.32 30.76
C ARG A 823 8.97 -0.62 29.27
N VAL A 824 8.50 -1.82 28.93
CA VAL A 824 8.52 -2.34 27.55
C VAL A 824 7.14 -2.32 26.86
N ASP A 825 6.06 -2.05 27.61
CA ASP A 825 4.66 -1.91 27.14
C ASP A 825 4.22 -2.99 26.11
N GLN A 826 4.41 -4.27 26.45
CA GLN A 826 4.08 -5.42 25.60
C GLN A 826 3.08 -6.40 26.23
N TYR A 827 2.22 -5.90 27.13
CA TYR A 827 1.25 -6.75 27.83
C TYR A 827 0.22 -7.40 26.89
N SER A 828 -0.07 -6.80 25.73
CA SER A 828 -0.94 -7.40 24.72
C SER A 828 -0.44 -8.76 24.23
N SER A 829 0.88 -8.98 24.17
CA SER A 829 1.50 -10.27 23.85
C SER A 829 1.11 -11.36 24.84
N ILE A 830 0.99 -11.01 26.13
CA ILE A 830 0.58 -11.92 27.20
C ILE A 830 -0.88 -12.32 27.04
N GLU A 831 -1.78 -11.37 26.78
CA GLU A 831 -3.21 -11.67 26.57
C GLU A 831 -3.44 -12.51 25.30
N ILE A 832 -2.67 -12.24 24.23
CA ILE A 832 -2.70 -13.08 23.02
C ILE A 832 -2.29 -14.51 23.37
N LEU A 833 -1.18 -14.70 24.07
CA LEU A 833 -0.71 -16.04 24.49
C LEU A 833 -1.75 -16.75 25.36
N ARG A 834 -2.29 -16.06 26.37
CA ARG A 834 -3.29 -16.59 27.29
C ARG A 834 -4.56 -17.03 26.56
N SER A 835 -5.08 -16.19 25.66
CA SER A 835 -6.21 -16.51 24.81
C SER A 835 -5.95 -17.75 23.93
N ARG A 836 -4.74 -17.84 23.35
CA ARG A 836 -4.33 -19.00 22.54
C ARG A 836 -4.26 -20.29 23.34
N LEU A 837 -3.65 -20.27 24.53
CA LEU A 837 -3.60 -21.43 25.43
C LEU A 837 -5.00 -21.89 25.84
N ASN A 838 -5.89 -20.94 26.19
CA ASN A 838 -7.29 -21.25 26.52
C ASN A 838 -8.01 -21.94 25.36
N ASN A 839 -7.88 -21.41 24.15
CA ASN A 839 -8.52 -21.97 22.96
C ASN A 839 -7.97 -23.36 22.63
N TRP A 840 -6.65 -23.58 22.77
CA TRP A 840 -6.02 -24.88 22.57
C TRP A 840 -6.49 -25.92 23.60
N LEU A 841 -6.53 -25.56 24.88
CA LEU A 841 -7.03 -26.43 25.95
C LEU A 841 -8.53 -26.76 25.78
N ALA A 842 -9.34 -25.76 25.42
CA ALA A 842 -10.76 -25.95 25.12
C ALA A 842 -10.93 -26.93 23.95
N ARG A 843 -10.18 -26.76 22.86
CA ARG A 843 -10.26 -27.63 21.68
C ARG A 843 -9.82 -29.07 21.98
N LEU A 844 -8.85 -29.29 22.88
CA LEU A 844 -8.48 -30.64 23.35
C LEU A 844 -9.58 -31.30 24.18
N GLY A 845 -10.52 -30.53 24.76
CA GLY A 845 -11.66 -31.02 25.53
C GLY A 845 -12.94 -31.26 24.74
N GLU A 846 -13.05 -30.77 23.50
CA GLU A 846 -14.26 -30.86 22.68
C GLU A 846 -14.54 -32.27 22.11
N GLN A 847 -15.82 -32.59 21.84
CA GLN A 847 -16.25 -33.79 21.12
C GLN A 847 -16.96 -33.44 19.79
N PRO A 848 -16.56 -34.00 18.64
CA PRO A 848 -15.40 -34.87 18.44
C PRO A 848 -14.06 -34.10 18.54
N GLY A 849 -13.11 -34.72 19.25
CA GLY A 849 -11.78 -34.17 19.53
C GLY A 849 -10.83 -34.23 18.33
N LEU A 850 -9.54 -34.40 18.58
CA LEU A 850 -8.54 -34.66 17.53
C LEU A 850 -8.68 -36.09 16.99
N SER A 851 -8.28 -36.30 15.74
CA SER A 851 -8.37 -37.62 15.11
C SER A 851 -7.24 -38.53 15.58
N VAL A 852 -7.54 -39.42 16.55
CA VAL A 852 -6.58 -40.39 17.11
C VAL A 852 -5.90 -41.21 16.00
N ASP A 853 -6.67 -41.75 15.05
CA ASP A 853 -6.14 -42.59 13.97
C ASP A 853 -5.10 -41.88 13.08
N HIS A 854 -5.32 -40.60 12.75
CA HIS A 854 -4.38 -39.82 11.95
C HIS A 854 -3.11 -39.48 12.74
N ILE A 855 -3.25 -39.25 14.05
CA ILE A 855 -2.11 -38.98 14.95
C ILE A 855 -1.27 -40.23 15.11
N ASP A 856 -1.88 -41.39 15.35
CA ASP A 856 -1.17 -42.67 15.46
C ASP A 856 -0.37 -42.96 14.18
N LEU A 857 -1.00 -42.76 13.01
CA LEU A 857 -0.31 -42.92 11.72
C LEU A 857 0.93 -42.00 11.59
N LEU A 858 0.83 -40.73 12.01
CA LEU A 858 1.95 -39.78 11.99
C LEU A 858 3.05 -40.16 13.00
N LYS A 859 2.66 -40.60 14.20
CA LYS A 859 3.61 -41.04 15.23
C LYS A 859 4.37 -42.28 14.78
N ASP A 860 3.69 -43.28 14.23
CA ASP A 860 4.32 -44.52 13.74
C ASP A 860 5.42 -44.25 12.71
N ARG A 861 5.24 -43.24 11.84
CA ARG A 861 6.20 -42.87 10.81
C ARG A 861 7.27 -41.89 11.29
N GLY A 862 6.88 -40.88 12.05
CA GLY A 862 7.73 -39.73 12.37
C GLY A 862 8.38 -39.78 13.75
N ARG A 863 7.64 -40.22 14.77
CA ARG A 863 8.00 -40.16 16.20
C ARG A 863 7.41 -41.35 16.98
N PRO A 864 7.85 -42.59 16.71
CA PRO A 864 7.31 -43.75 17.40
C PRO A 864 7.73 -43.72 18.88
N GLY A 865 6.86 -44.17 19.77
CA GLY A 865 7.22 -44.34 21.19
C GLY A 865 6.04 -44.47 22.14
N VAL A 866 5.02 -43.61 21.98
CA VAL A 866 3.81 -43.60 22.82
C VAL A 866 2.56 -43.58 21.94
N THR A 867 1.43 -44.08 22.47
CA THR A 867 0.14 -44.04 21.77
C THR A 867 -0.36 -42.61 21.61
N ALA A 868 -1.17 -42.32 20.59
CA ALA A 868 -1.77 -41.00 20.40
C ALA A 868 -2.53 -40.52 21.64
N GLN A 869 -3.25 -41.40 22.33
CA GLN A 869 -3.99 -41.04 23.54
C GLN A 869 -3.07 -40.56 24.67
N ALA A 870 -1.95 -41.25 24.91
CA ALA A 870 -0.96 -40.82 25.90
C ALA A 870 -0.31 -39.49 25.51
N ALA A 871 0.00 -39.31 24.22
CA ALA A 871 0.55 -38.06 23.71
C ALA A 871 -0.40 -36.86 23.86
N ILE A 872 -1.72 -37.07 23.66
CA ILE A 872 -2.74 -36.04 23.91
C ILE A 872 -2.72 -35.60 25.37
N GLU A 873 -2.62 -36.54 26.31
CA GLU A 873 -2.55 -36.22 27.74
C GLU A 873 -1.23 -35.52 28.12
N TYR A 874 -0.09 -35.89 27.53
CA TYR A 874 1.16 -35.15 27.72
C TYR A 874 1.06 -33.70 27.22
N VAL A 875 0.44 -33.47 26.06
CA VAL A 875 0.21 -32.12 25.54
C VAL A 875 -0.74 -31.33 26.43
N ARG A 876 -1.86 -31.93 26.86
CA ARG A 876 -2.79 -31.30 27.80
C ARG A 876 -2.07 -30.88 29.08
N THR A 877 -1.27 -31.77 29.66
CA THR A 877 -0.52 -31.53 30.89
C THR A 877 0.51 -30.41 30.72
N GLY A 878 1.29 -30.44 29.62
CA GLY A 878 2.28 -29.39 29.32
C GLY A 878 1.66 -28.01 29.07
N LEU A 879 0.52 -27.95 28.35
CA LEU A 879 -0.21 -26.69 28.13
C LEU A 879 -0.86 -26.16 29.40
N LEU A 880 -1.40 -27.02 30.27
CA LEU A 880 -1.89 -26.62 31.59
C LEU A 880 -0.76 -26.08 32.47
N ALA A 881 0.41 -26.72 32.48
CA ALA A 881 1.57 -26.24 33.21
C ALA A 881 2.04 -24.88 32.68
N ALA A 882 2.02 -24.67 31.35
CA ALA A 882 2.35 -23.39 30.75
C ALA A 882 1.36 -22.27 31.11
N GLN A 883 0.05 -22.58 31.08
CA GLN A 883 -1.01 -21.66 31.49
C GLN A 883 -0.88 -21.30 32.97
N GLN A 884 -0.67 -22.28 33.85
CA GLN A 884 -0.47 -22.04 35.28
C GLN A 884 0.76 -21.18 35.56
N ALA A 885 1.89 -21.44 34.90
CA ALA A 885 3.09 -20.63 35.05
C ALA A 885 2.85 -19.17 34.63
N LEU A 886 2.11 -18.96 33.53
CA LEU A 886 1.74 -17.63 33.05
C LEU A 886 0.79 -16.90 34.02
N ASP A 887 -0.25 -17.59 34.49
CA ASP A 887 -1.26 -17.01 35.38
C ASP A 887 -0.68 -16.66 36.76
N VAL A 888 0.17 -17.53 37.33
CA VAL A 888 0.88 -17.24 38.60
C VAL A 888 1.75 -15.99 38.44
N ARG A 889 2.55 -15.91 37.37
CA ARG A 889 3.40 -14.75 37.11
C ARG A 889 2.59 -13.47 36.91
N ARG A 890 1.46 -13.56 36.20
CA ARG A 890 0.52 -12.45 36.01
C ARG A 890 -0.05 -11.97 37.35
N GLU A 891 -0.49 -12.86 38.21
CA GLU A 891 -1.03 -12.51 39.53
C GLU A 891 0.03 -11.85 40.43
N GLU A 892 1.26 -12.37 40.44
CA GLU A 892 2.39 -11.75 41.15
C GLU A 892 2.69 -10.34 40.64
N THR A 893 2.77 -10.16 39.31
CA THR A 893 3.03 -8.86 38.70
C THR A 893 1.88 -7.88 38.98
N LEU A 894 0.62 -8.31 38.84
CA LEU A 894 -0.55 -7.47 39.11
C LEU A 894 -0.58 -6.99 40.56
N ALA A 895 -0.22 -7.85 41.51
CA ALA A 895 -0.13 -7.49 42.91
C ALA A 895 1.04 -6.53 43.21
N ALA A 896 2.15 -6.64 42.47
CA ALA A 896 3.32 -5.77 42.63
C ALA A 896 3.19 -4.41 41.92
N GLN A 897 2.31 -4.30 40.92
CA GLN A 897 2.11 -3.06 40.17
C GLN A 897 1.45 -1.97 41.03
N PRO A 898 2.03 -0.75 41.07
CA PRO A 898 1.37 0.38 41.70
C PRO A 898 0.16 0.84 40.87
N ILE A 899 -0.84 1.39 41.56
CA ILE A 899 -1.94 2.11 40.91
C ILE A 899 -1.37 3.39 40.29
N ASP A 900 -1.68 3.65 39.02
CA ASP A 900 -1.18 4.82 38.31
C ASP A 900 -1.95 6.08 38.75
N PRO A 901 -1.27 7.07 39.37
CA PRO A 901 -1.92 8.31 39.76
C PRO A 901 -2.46 9.12 38.57
N ASN A 902 -1.81 9.04 37.40
CA ASN A 902 -2.30 9.73 36.20
C ASN A 902 -3.63 9.13 35.72
N ARG A 903 -3.79 7.82 35.90
CA ARG A 903 -5.03 7.13 35.57
C ARG A 903 -6.18 7.54 36.49
N LEU A 904 -5.94 7.68 37.79
CA LEU A 904 -6.96 8.20 38.71
C LEU A 904 -7.37 9.64 38.37
N LEU A 905 -6.42 10.47 37.95
CA LEU A 905 -6.71 11.82 37.46
C LEU A 905 -7.54 11.80 36.17
N GLU A 906 -7.28 10.87 35.25
CA GLU A 906 -8.04 10.70 34.01
C GLU A 906 -9.50 10.33 34.31
N ILE A 907 -9.74 9.35 35.18
CA ILE A 907 -11.09 9.00 35.64
C ILE A 907 -11.76 10.20 36.31
N GLY A 908 -11.01 10.96 37.13
CA GLY A 908 -11.49 12.20 37.72
C GLY A 908 -11.93 13.22 36.69
N ARG A 909 -11.21 13.36 35.58
CA ARG A 909 -11.58 14.24 34.46
C ARG A 909 -12.85 13.75 33.76
N PHE A 910 -12.96 12.45 33.49
CA PHE A 910 -14.18 11.86 32.91
C PHE A 910 -15.39 12.16 33.80
N ALA A 911 -15.28 11.88 35.10
CA ALA A 911 -16.34 12.16 36.07
C ALA A 911 -16.64 13.66 36.24
N SER A 912 -15.68 14.55 35.99
CA SER A 912 -15.84 16.01 36.07
C SER A 912 -16.41 16.64 34.80
N SER A 913 -16.49 15.89 33.69
CA SER A 913 -16.83 16.43 32.36
C SER A 913 -18.29 16.88 32.22
N THR A 914 -19.20 16.30 33.02
CA THR A 914 -20.64 16.59 33.03
C THR A 914 -21.16 16.67 34.46
N GLY A 915 -22.13 17.56 34.73
CA GLY A 915 -22.78 17.67 36.04
C GLY A 915 -22.39 18.90 36.87
N PHE A 916 -21.26 19.54 36.56
CA PHE A 916 -20.70 20.66 37.34
C PHE A 916 -20.88 22.03 36.67
N ASP A 917 -21.56 22.08 35.52
CA ASP A 917 -21.84 23.31 34.79
C ASP A 917 -23.35 23.47 34.51
N LYS A 918 -23.74 24.68 34.06
CA LYS A 918 -25.14 25.06 33.90
C LYS A 918 -25.79 24.44 32.65
N GLU A 919 -25.02 24.16 31.60
CA GLU A 919 -25.54 23.69 30.31
C GLU A 919 -25.65 22.16 30.25
N LYS A 920 -24.69 21.46 30.83
CA LYS A 920 -24.55 20.00 30.85
C LYS A 920 -24.98 19.38 32.18
N GLY A 921 -25.26 20.19 33.21
CA GLY A 921 -25.76 19.72 34.50
C GLY A 921 -27.18 19.16 34.43
N ARG A 922 -27.44 18.02 35.08
CA ARG A 922 -28.79 17.48 35.27
C ARG A 922 -29.60 18.35 36.24
N PHE A 923 -30.93 18.25 36.24
CA PHE A 923 -31.79 18.96 37.21
C PHE A 923 -31.37 18.61 38.65
N PRO A 924 -31.18 19.55 39.60
CA PRO A 924 -31.54 20.97 39.57
C PRO A 924 -30.39 21.94 39.21
N ILE A 925 -29.24 21.45 38.73
CA ILE A 925 -27.98 22.23 38.64
C ILE A 925 -28.13 23.50 37.80
N HIS A 926 -28.83 23.43 36.67
CA HIS A 926 -29.03 24.58 35.78
C HIS A 926 -29.87 25.73 36.38
N LEU A 927 -30.56 25.50 37.50
CA LEU A 927 -31.33 26.54 38.20
C LEU A 927 -30.44 27.45 39.05
N PHE A 928 -29.22 27.01 39.39
CA PHE A 928 -28.28 27.79 40.20
C PHE A 928 -27.38 28.70 39.36
N PRO A 929 -26.99 29.86 39.90
CA PRO A 929 -25.69 30.45 39.59
C PRO A 929 -24.59 29.55 40.16
N ILE A 930 -23.72 29.02 39.29
CA ILE A 930 -22.67 28.07 39.66
C ILE A 930 -21.33 28.82 39.82
N GLY A 931 -20.69 28.64 40.97
CA GLY A 931 -19.34 29.12 41.26
C GLY A 931 -18.37 27.96 41.51
N SER A 932 -17.07 28.25 41.47
CA SER A 932 -16.02 27.28 41.84
C SER A 932 -14.94 27.93 42.70
N MET A 933 -14.46 27.23 43.72
CA MET A 933 -13.40 27.72 44.63
C MET A 933 -12.40 26.60 44.95
N ALA A 934 -11.20 26.95 45.42
CA ALA A 934 -10.16 25.96 45.73
C ALA A 934 -10.26 25.38 47.17
N GLU A 935 -11.16 25.90 48.00
CA GLU A 935 -11.35 25.42 49.38
C GLU A 935 -12.19 24.15 49.42
N THR A 936 -11.90 23.25 50.37
CA THR A 936 -12.67 22.02 50.60
C THR A 936 -14.03 22.37 51.22
N LEU A 937 -15.09 22.00 50.53
CA LEU A 937 -16.48 22.22 50.96
C LEU A 937 -17.07 20.94 51.59
N GLU A 938 -18.40 20.78 51.58
CA GLU A 938 -19.05 19.58 52.13
C GLU A 938 -18.90 18.40 51.15
N ASP A 939 -18.21 17.36 51.60
CA ASP A 939 -17.88 16.19 50.78
C ASP A 939 -19.09 15.26 50.58
N PHE A 940 -19.16 14.68 49.39
CA PHE A 940 -19.96 13.50 49.12
C PHE A 940 -19.11 12.51 48.33
N THR A 941 -19.09 11.25 48.77
CA THR A 941 -18.31 10.18 48.15
C THR A 941 -19.23 9.09 47.65
N ILE A 942 -19.12 8.74 46.37
CA ILE A 942 -19.67 7.50 45.81
C ILE A 942 -18.55 6.45 45.74
N SER A 943 -18.86 5.23 46.15
CA SER A 943 -17.93 4.09 46.09
C SER A 943 -18.40 3.10 45.01
N PHE A 944 -17.53 2.83 44.04
CA PHE A 944 -17.69 1.76 43.08
C PHE A 944 -16.92 0.54 43.60
N THR A 945 -17.63 -0.56 43.81
CA THR A 945 -17.05 -1.75 44.45
C THR A 945 -16.53 -2.76 43.42
N GLN A 946 -15.50 -3.51 43.80
CA GLN A 946 -14.95 -4.61 43.00
C GLN A 946 -14.51 -4.22 41.57
N ILE A 947 -13.86 -3.05 41.43
CA ILE A 947 -13.21 -2.67 40.18
C ILE A 947 -11.94 -3.49 40.03
N ARG A 948 -11.64 -3.90 38.80
CA ARG A 948 -10.48 -4.74 38.53
C ARG A 948 -9.21 -3.91 38.59
N ARG A 949 -8.27 -4.32 39.46
CA ARG A 949 -7.03 -3.59 39.73
C ARG A 949 -6.23 -3.31 38.45
N GLY A 950 -6.22 -4.26 37.50
CA GLY A 950 -5.43 -4.16 36.27
C GLY A 950 -5.88 -3.07 35.29
N GLU A 951 -7.07 -2.48 35.49
CA GLU A 951 -7.52 -1.32 34.73
C GLU A 951 -6.84 -0.02 35.20
N LEU A 952 -6.37 0.00 36.46
CA LEU A 952 -5.86 1.16 37.19
C LEU A 952 -4.32 1.16 37.34
N THR A 953 -3.63 0.11 36.94
CA THR A 953 -2.16 0.00 37.01
C THR A 953 -1.47 0.73 35.87
N GLN A 954 -0.18 1.06 36.05
CA GLN A 954 0.65 1.73 35.03
C GLN A 954 0.80 0.89 33.75
N MET A 955 1.11 -0.40 33.91
CA MET A 955 0.93 -1.38 32.84
C MET A 955 -0.54 -1.75 32.80
N GLN A 956 -1.21 -1.54 31.65
CA GLN A 956 -2.61 -1.92 31.51
C GLN A 956 -2.72 -3.46 31.41
N MET A 957 -3.01 -4.11 32.54
CA MET A 957 -3.10 -5.57 32.62
C MET A 957 -4.50 -6.11 32.33
N GLU A 958 -5.48 -5.22 32.17
CA GLU A 958 -6.86 -5.57 31.83
C GLU A 958 -7.50 -4.59 30.85
N GLN A 959 -8.40 -5.12 30.02
CA GLN A 959 -9.09 -4.32 29.00
C GLN A 959 -10.08 -3.36 29.64
N ARG A 960 -9.96 -2.09 29.28
CA ARG A 960 -10.87 -1.01 29.67
C ARG A 960 -12.09 -0.98 28.75
N ALA A 961 -13.24 -0.56 29.27
CA ALA A 961 -14.45 -0.38 28.45
C ALA A 961 -14.27 0.79 27.47
N VAL A 962 -14.77 0.64 26.24
CA VAL A 962 -14.62 1.67 25.19
C VAL A 962 -15.40 2.96 25.52
N ASN A 963 -16.50 2.83 26.27
CA ASN A 963 -17.40 3.94 26.65
C ASN A 963 -17.22 4.36 28.12
N GLU A 964 -16.04 4.14 28.70
CA GLU A 964 -15.76 4.42 30.10
C GLU A 964 -15.92 5.91 30.47
N GLU A 965 -15.56 6.82 29.56
CA GLU A 965 -15.75 8.27 29.73
C GLU A 965 -17.23 8.62 29.97
N GLU A 966 -18.11 8.17 29.08
CA GLU A 966 -19.56 8.39 29.17
C GLU A 966 -20.13 7.77 30.46
N TYR A 967 -19.68 6.56 30.80
CA TYR A 967 -20.12 5.87 32.01
C TYR A 967 -19.83 6.66 33.29
N PHE A 968 -18.59 7.12 33.49
CA PHE A 968 -18.23 7.89 34.70
C PHE A 968 -18.86 9.28 34.71
N ALA A 969 -18.93 9.94 33.55
CA ALA A 969 -19.54 11.26 33.40
C ALA A 969 -21.02 11.23 33.80
N ASP A 970 -21.79 10.29 33.24
CA ASP A 970 -23.23 10.17 33.51
C ASP A 970 -23.53 9.71 34.94
N ALA A 971 -22.76 8.73 35.45
CA ALA A 971 -22.92 8.26 36.82
C ALA A 971 -22.68 9.40 37.81
N MET A 972 -21.65 10.22 37.59
CA MET A 972 -21.36 11.36 38.46
C MET A 972 -22.42 12.45 38.34
N ALA A 973 -22.79 12.85 37.12
CA ALA A 973 -23.79 13.90 36.90
C ALA A 973 -25.13 13.58 37.57
N GLN A 974 -25.55 12.31 37.54
CA GLN A 974 -26.76 11.86 38.23
C GLN A 974 -26.64 11.98 39.75
N GLN A 975 -25.50 11.60 40.34
CA GLN A 975 -25.29 11.69 41.79
C GLN A 975 -25.18 13.13 42.27
N VAL A 976 -24.48 13.99 41.53
CA VAL A 976 -24.40 15.43 41.82
C VAL A 976 -25.81 16.04 41.88
N ALA A 977 -26.66 15.74 40.90
CA ALA A 977 -28.05 16.18 40.89
C ALA A 977 -28.87 15.70 42.11
N ILE A 978 -28.78 14.41 42.45
CA ILE A 978 -29.48 13.82 43.60
C ILE A 978 -29.05 14.49 44.90
N VAL A 979 -27.74 14.63 45.11
CA VAL A 979 -27.18 15.13 46.36
C VAL A 979 -27.49 16.63 46.52
N VAL A 980 -27.32 17.43 45.47
CA VAL A 980 -27.64 18.87 45.52
C VAL A 980 -29.13 19.09 45.81
N LEU A 981 -30.02 18.34 45.16
CA LEU A 981 -31.46 18.43 45.46
C LEU A 981 -31.76 18.02 46.89
N ARG A 982 -31.13 16.95 47.38
CA ARG A 982 -31.27 16.49 48.77
C ARG A 982 -30.85 17.57 49.76
N ASP A 983 -29.74 18.28 49.50
CA ASP A 983 -29.24 19.36 50.36
C ASP A 983 -30.21 20.54 50.40
N VAL A 984 -30.80 20.91 49.25
CA VAL A 984 -31.84 21.96 49.18
C VAL A 984 -33.06 21.56 50.02
N LEU A 985 -33.54 20.33 49.85
CA LEU A 985 -34.72 19.84 50.57
C LEU A 985 -34.45 19.68 52.08
N HIS A 986 -33.26 19.23 52.51
CA HIS A 986 -32.91 19.09 53.93
C HIS A 986 -32.80 20.45 54.64
N ARG A 987 -32.37 21.50 53.93
CA ARG A 987 -32.24 22.86 54.47
C ARG A 987 -33.54 23.66 54.40
N SER A 988 -34.60 23.06 53.87
CA SER A 988 -35.92 23.67 53.75
C SER A 988 -36.89 23.15 54.81
N ASP A 989 -37.79 24.01 55.27
CA ASP A 989 -38.94 23.66 56.09
C ASP A 989 -40.04 23.04 55.21
N ILE A 990 -40.32 21.76 55.43
CA ILE A 990 -41.21 20.95 54.60
C ILE A 990 -42.59 20.88 55.24
N LYS A 991 -43.60 21.42 54.54
CA LYS A 991 -45.01 21.22 54.86
C LYS A 991 -45.56 20.07 54.03
N GLU A 992 -45.95 18.98 54.68
CA GLU A 992 -46.61 17.86 54.01
C GLU A 992 -48.12 18.10 53.87
N VAL A 993 -48.65 17.79 52.69
CA VAL A 993 -50.08 17.87 52.37
C VAL A 993 -50.47 16.57 51.68
N ALA A 994 -51.27 15.75 52.36
CA ALA A 994 -51.83 14.54 51.78
C ALA A 994 -52.95 14.91 50.80
N VAL A 995 -52.89 14.35 49.59
CA VAL A 995 -53.86 14.60 48.52
C VAL A 995 -54.39 13.27 47.99
N HIS A 996 -55.71 13.07 48.13
CA HIS A 996 -56.37 11.79 47.87
C HIS A 996 -56.93 11.65 46.45
N ASP A 997 -57.12 12.77 45.74
CA ASP A 997 -57.65 12.78 44.39
C ASP A 997 -57.07 13.94 43.57
N SER A 998 -57.33 13.92 42.25
CA SER A 998 -56.82 14.90 41.30
C SER A 998 -57.35 16.33 41.56
N ALA A 999 -58.55 16.47 42.15
CA ALA A 999 -59.14 17.78 42.45
C ALA A 999 -58.51 18.42 43.70
N ALA A 1000 -58.27 17.63 44.74
CA ALA A 1000 -57.54 18.00 45.95
C ALA A 1000 -56.08 18.34 45.63
N TYR A 1001 -55.46 17.56 44.74
CA TYR A 1001 -54.10 17.84 44.24
C TYR A 1001 -54.03 19.22 43.58
N TRP A 1002 -54.91 19.50 42.61
CA TRP A 1002 -54.92 20.80 41.91
C TRP A 1002 -55.25 21.97 42.84
N LYS A 1003 -56.21 21.79 43.77
CA LYS A 1003 -56.57 22.82 44.75
C LYS A 1003 -55.40 23.16 45.67
N ALA A 1004 -54.73 22.15 46.23
CA ALA A 1004 -53.56 22.35 47.07
C ALA A 1004 -52.41 23.01 46.31
N LEU A 1005 -52.15 22.57 45.07
CA LEU A 1005 -51.14 23.15 44.20
C LEU A 1005 -51.40 24.64 43.92
N LYS A 1006 -52.66 25.01 43.62
CA LYS A 1006 -53.07 26.39 43.34
C LYS A 1006 -53.00 27.29 44.58
N GLU A 1007 -53.50 26.83 45.72
CA GLU A 1007 -53.47 27.60 46.96
C GLU A 1007 -52.04 27.87 47.44
N GLU A 1008 -51.15 26.89 47.34
CA GLU A 1008 -49.77 27.03 47.78
C GLU A 1008 -48.91 27.79 46.75
N SER A 1009 -49.17 27.64 45.44
CA SER A 1009 -48.46 28.41 44.41
C SER A 1009 -48.82 29.90 44.44
N GLN A 1010 -50.07 30.25 44.72
CA GLN A 1010 -50.48 31.66 44.90
C GLN A 1010 -49.78 32.32 46.08
N LYS A 1011 -49.43 31.58 47.14
CA LYS A 1011 -48.65 32.10 48.26
C LYS A 1011 -47.20 32.38 47.88
N ILE A 1012 -46.62 31.59 46.99
CA ILE A 1012 -45.27 31.82 46.45
C ILE A 1012 -45.28 33.06 45.56
N LEU A 1013 -46.27 33.16 44.65
CA LEU A 1013 -46.45 34.32 43.76
C LEU A 1013 -46.71 35.63 44.53
N ALA A 1014 -47.52 35.60 45.59
CA ALA A 1014 -47.83 36.77 46.42
C ALA A 1014 -46.59 37.35 47.15
N LYS A 1015 -45.55 36.53 47.32
CA LYS A 1015 -44.26 36.96 47.88
C LYS A 1015 -43.25 37.36 46.80
N GLY A 1016 -43.65 37.34 45.52
CA GLY A 1016 -42.81 37.69 44.39
C GLY A 1016 -41.89 36.57 43.89
N GLY A 1017 -42.09 35.32 44.32
CA GLY A 1017 -41.33 34.15 43.84
C GLY A 1017 -41.99 33.41 42.68
N ILE A 1018 -41.22 32.57 41.98
CA ILE A 1018 -41.70 31.75 40.86
C ILE A 1018 -41.93 30.31 41.34
N PRO A 1019 -43.17 29.79 41.34
CA PRO A 1019 -43.43 28.44 41.81
C PRO A 1019 -42.93 27.38 40.81
N ILE A 1020 -42.20 26.38 41.32
CA ILE A 1020 -41.73 25.20 40.60
C ILE A 1020 -42.33 23.95 41.22
N LEU A 1021 -42.89 23.08 40.39
CA LEU A 1021 -43.37 21.76 40.74
C LEU A 1021 -42.37 20.69 40.27
N LEU A 1022 -41.94 19.85 41.20
CA LEU A 1022 -41.06 18.71 40.95
C LEU A 1022 -41.85 17.41 41.01
N LEU A 1023 -41.68 16.59 39.98
CA LEU A 1023 -42.24 15.26 39.85
C LEU A 1023 -41.15 14.21 39.97
N ASP A 1024 -41.46 13.05 40.55
CA ASP A 1024 -40.58 11.88 40.61
C ASP A 1024 -40.38 11.25 39.22
N ASN A 1025 -41.40 11.30 38.37
CA ASN A 1025 -41.34 10.85 36.98
C ASN A 1025 -42.23 11.73 36.09
N SER A 1026 -41.87 11.86 34.81
CA SER A 1026 -42.69 12.51 33.78
C SER A 1026 -44.13 12.01 33.71
N THR A 1027 -44.37 10.74 34.04
CA THR A 1027 -45.70 10.10 33.96
C THR A 1027 -46.44 10.04 35.30
N ARG A 1028 -45.86 10.53 36.40
CA ARG A 1028 -46.45 10.43 37.75
C ARG A 1028 -46.54 11.79 38.44
N PRO A 1029 -47.63 12.09 39.16
CA PRO A 1029 -48.85 11.29 39.28
C PRO A 1029 -49.63 11.17 37.96
N ASP A 1030 -50.42 10.10 37.80
CA ASP A 1030 -51.10 9.77 36.54
C ASP A 1030 -52.02 10.90 36.06
N TRP A 1031 -52.70 11.61 36.98
CA TRP A 1031 -53.49 12.78 36.63
C TRP A 1031 -52.67 13.96 36.09
N VAL A 1032 -51.42 14.16 36.52
CA VAL A 1032 -50.53 15.20 35.98
C VAL A 1032 -50.09 14.84 34.56
N TRP A 1033 -49.92 13.56 34.25
CA TRP A 1033 -49.65 13.08 32.89
C TRP A 1033 -50.87 13.25 31.98
N ASP A 1034 -52.05 12.85 32.44
CA ASP A 1034 -53.33 13.00 31.73
C ASP A 1034 -53.63 14.47 31.43
N TRP A 1035 -53.38 15.36 32.40
CA TRP A 1035 -53.53 16.80 32.22
C TRP A 1035 -52.55 17.38 31.21
N GLN A 1036 -51.43 16.74 30.90
CA GLN A 1036 -50.53 17.20 29.82
C GLN A 1036 -51.01 16.74 28.43
N HIS A 1037 -51.80 15.66 28.35
CA HIS A 1037 -52.14 14.98 27.09
C HIS A 1037 -53.66 14.80 26.91
N SER A 1038 -54.42 15.90 26.97
CA SER A 1038 -55.90 15.93 26.94
C SER A 1038 -56.58 15.29 25.73
N ASP A 1039 -55.82 14.91 24.69
CA ASP A 1039 -56.34 14.37 23.44
C ASP A 1039 -56.47 12.83 23.48
N PHE A 1040 -55.98 12.18 24.53
CA PHE A 1040 -55.97 10.72 24.70
C PHE A 1040 -56.96 10.26 25.78
N GLY A 1041 -58.28 10.34 25.51
CA GLY A 1041 -59.35 9.67 26.29
C GLY A 1041 -59.05 9.38 27.77
N THR A 1042 -58.75 10.42 28.55
CA THR A 1042 -58.12 10.29 29.88
C THR A 1042 -59.15 9.96 30.98
N GLU A 1043 -58.75 9.15 31.96
CA GLU A 1043 -59.58 8.84 33.15
C GLU A 1043 -59.74 10.06 34.06
N HIS A 1044 -58.74 10.93 34.12
CA HIS A 1044 -58.78 12.17 34.90
C HIS A 1044 -59.06 13.39 34.02
N LYS A 1045 -60.18 14.08 34.28
CA LYS A 1045 -60.57 15.27 33.53
C LYS A 1045 -59.70 16.47 33.95
N ARG A 1046 -59.10 17.17 32.98
CA ARG A 1046 -58.32 18.41 33.21
C ARG A 1046 -59.21 19.48 33.87
N PRO A 1047 -58.80 20.10 34.99
CA PRO A 1047 -59.50 21.23 35.59
C PRO A 1047 -59.74 22.36 34.59
N HIS A 1048 -60.92 22.97 34.61
CA HIS A 1048 -61.32 23.99 33.63
C HIS A 1048 -60.47 25.28 33.69
N ASP A 1049 -59.79 25.51 34.82
CA ASP A 1049 -58.93 26.67 35.08
C ASP A 1049 -57.43 26.37 34.98
N LEU A 1050 -57.05 25.15 34.55
CA LEU A 1050 -55.66 24.74 34.32
C LEU A 1050 -55.28 24.92 32.83
N GLN A 1051 -54.31 25.79 32.56
CA GLN A 1051 -53.66 25.93 31.25
C GLN A 1051 -52.30 25.25 31.28
N VAL A 1052 -52.03 24.39 30.29
CA VAL A 1052 -50.73 23.74 30.11
C VAL A 1052 -50.01 24.36 28.92
N ARG A 1053 -48.80 24.88 29.13
CA ARG A 1053 -47.97 25.49 28.07
C ARG A 1053 -46.61 24.79 28.03
N ARG A 1054 -46.04 24.57 26.84
CA ARG A 1054 -44.67 24.06 26.70
C ARG A 1054 -43.78 25.16 26.14
N ARG A 1055 -42.69 25.45 26.84
CA ARG A 1055 -41.64 26.40 26.41
C ARG A 1055 -40.35 25.64 26.11
N GLU A 1056 -39.72 25.94 24.97
CA GLU A 1056 -38.38 25.41 24.67
C GLU A 1056 -37.30 26.19 25.46
N GLY A 1057 -36.18 25.53 25.76
CA GLY A 1057 -35.01 26.18 26.38
C GLY A 1057 -35.06 26.36 27.91
N GLN A 1058 -35.95 25.67 28.63
CA GLN A 1058 -36.09 25.79 30.10
C GLN A 1058 -35.13 24.91 30.93
N GLY A 1059 -34.18 24.22 30.28
CA GLY A 1059 -33.17 23.39 30.95
C GLY A 1059 -33.52 21.91 31.08
N ALA A 1060 -32.59 21.12 31.61
CA ALA A 1060 -32.72 19.67 31.73
C ALA A 1060 -33.88 19.29 32.67
N GLY A 1061 -34.74 18.34 32.26
CA GLY A 1061 -35.86 17.85 33.08
C GLY A 1061 -37.14 18.68 33.04
N TYR A 1062 -37.19 19.80 32.31
CA TYR A 1062 -38.43 20.57 32.15
C TYR A 1062 -39.47 19.83 31.31
N LEU A 1063 -40.74 19.86 31.74
CA LEU A 1063 -41.86 19.25 31.02
C LEU A 1063 -42.80 20.30 30.40
N CYS A 1064 -43.33 21.20 31.23
CA CYS A 1064 -44.34 22.19 30.85
C CYS A 1064 -44.56 23.21 31.98
N ASP A 1065 -45.40 24.21 31.74
CA ASP A 1065 -45.95 25.08 32.77
C ASP A 1065 -47.43 24.75 33.03
N PHE A 1066 -47.81 24.72 34.31
CA PHE A 1066 -49.19 24.70 34.78
C PHE A 1066 -49.57 26.09 35.25
N ASN A 1067 -50.30 26.83 34.41
CA ASN A 1067 -50.51 28.27 34.58
C ASN A 1067 -49.16 29.00 34.75
N ASP A 1068 -48.87 29.49 35.97
CA ASP A 1068 -47.62 30.19 36.32
C ASP A 1068 -46.63 29.28 37.09
N ILE A 1069 -46.84 27.97 37.12
CA ILE A 1069 -46.02 26.97 37.82
C ILE A 1069 -45.15 26.20 36.82
N GLU A 1070 -43.83 26.24 36.95
CA GLU A 1070 -42.92 25.49 36.07
C GLU A 1070 -42.80 24.04 36.55
N VAL A 1071 -42.98 23.05 35.67
CA VAL A 1071 -42.98 21.63 36.03
C VAL A 1071 -41.71 20.94 35.54
N PHE A 1072 -40.98 20.30 36.46
CA PHE A 1072 -39.75 19.57 36.19
C PHE A 1072 -39.80 18.13 36.72
N VAL A 1073 -39.06 17.24 36.07
CA VAL A 1073 -38.71 15.91 36.60
C VAL A 1073 -37.45 16.02 37.42
N ALA A 1074 -37.51 15.50 38.64
CA ALA A 1074 -36.42 15.51 39.59
C ALA A 1074 -36.29 14.11 40.24
N PRO A 1075 -35.10 13.73 40.72
CA PRO A 1075 -34.89 12.44 41.37
C PRO A 1075 -35.52 12.43 42.78
N LEU A 1076 -36.85 12.30 42.85
CA LEU A 1076 -37.62 12.22 44.08
C LEU A 1076 -38.04 10.78 44.37
N PRO A 1077 -38.22 10.41 45.66
CA PRO A 1077 -38.94 9.20 46.02
C PRO A 1077 -40.33 9.13 45.37
N ILE A 1078 -40.78 7.91 45.06
CA ILE A 1078 -42.07 7.64 44.39
C ILE A 1078 -43.24 8.07 45.28
N GLY A 1079 -44.32 8.59 44.68
CA GLY A 1079 -45.58 8.92 45.37
C GLY A 1079 -45.63 10.31 46.01
N GLN A 1080 -44.74 11.21 45.59
CA GLN A 1080 -44.72 12.58 46.07
C GLN A 1080 -44.36 13.58 44.97
N SER A 1081 -44.94 14.76 45.05
CA SER A 1081 -44.56 15.92 44.25
C SER A 1081 -44.18 17.06 45.18
N ILE A 1082 -43.20 17.86 44.78
CA ILE A 1082 -42.68 18.94 45.61
C ILE A 1082 -42.93 20.27 44.93
N LEU A 1083 -43.68 21.16 45.57
CA LEU A 1083 -43.86 22.54 45.16
C LEU A 1083 -42.95 23.45 45.99
N LEU A 1084 -42.10 24.23 45.33
CA LEU A 1084 -41.19 25.16 45.97
C LEU A 1084 -40.97 26.42 45.11
N SER A 1085 -40.36 27.44 45.69
CA SER A 1085 -39.97 28.66 44.99
C SER A 1085 -38.69 28.44 44.18
N ARG A 1086 -38.59 28.94 42.94
CA ARG A 1086 -37.35 28.91 42.13
C ARG A 1086 -36.20 29.61 42.87
N GLU A 1087 -36.54 30.63 43.63
CA GLU A 1087 -35.63 31.40 44.47
C GLU A 1087 -35.05 30.58 45.63
N ALA A 1088 -35.52 29.34 45.86
CA ALA A 1088 -34.87 28.39 46.77
C ALA A 1088 -33.45 28.00 46.28
N PHE A 1089 -33.20 28.02 44.97
CA PHE A 1089 -31.91 27.67 44.36
C PHE A 1089 -30.99 28.89 44.24
N ARG A 1090 -30.45 29.39 45.36
CA ARG A 1090 -29.76 30.69 45.43
C ARG A 1090 -28.34 30.68 44.85
N ALA A 1091 -27.47 29.79 45.32
CA ALA A 1091 -26.11 29.64 44.81
C ALA A 1091 -25.57 28.23 45.06
N LEU A 1092 -24.78 27.72 44.11
CA LEU A 1092 -24.10 26.43 44.21
C LEU A 1092 -22.62 26.63 43.91
N THR A 1093 -21.77 26.28 44.86
CA THR A 1093 -20.32 26.36 44.70
C THR A 1093 -19.73 24.96 44.78
N PHE A 1094 -18.90 24.60 43.81
CA PHE A 1094 -18.12 23.36 43.83
C PHE A 1094 -16.65 23.64 44.16
N THR A 1095 -15.99 22.66 44.77
CA THR A 1095 -14.52 22.70 44.91
C THR A 1095 -13.87 22.33 43.58
N ASN A 1096 -12.96 23.18 43.09
CA ASN A 1096 -12.14 22.92 41.91
C ASN A 1096 -10.73 22.54 42.36
N TYR A 1097 -10.34 21.29 42.09
CA TYR A 1097 -9.03 20.73 42.43
C TYR A 1097 -7.92 21.11 41.42
N GLY A 1098 -8.24 21.96 40.43
CA GLY A 1098 -7.34 22.47 39.39
C GLY A 1098 -7.66 21.92 38.00
N ASN A 1099 -7.41 22.70 36.93
CA ASN A 1099 -7.68 22.32 35.53
C ASN A 1099 -9.11 21.79 35.27
N ASP A 1100 -10.12 22.45 35.84
CA ASP A 1100 -11.54 22.06 35.75
C ASP A 1100 -11.87 20.64 36.29
N LEU A 1101 -11.06 20.15 37.24
CA LEU A 1101 -11.29 18.91 37.97
C LEU A 1101 -12.18 19.16 39.20
N PHE A 1102 -13.39 18.60 39.21
CA PHE A 1102 -14.36 18.73 40.32
C PHE A 1102 -14.52 17.46 41.16
N VAL A 1103 -13.96 16.35 40.68
CA VAL A 1103 -14.03 15.04 41.33
C VAL A 1103 -12.63 14.57 41.69
N LYS A 1104 -12.43 14.28 42.98
CA LYS A 1104 -11.24 13.60 43.50
C LYS A 1104 -11.47 12.09 43.49
N VAL A 1105 -10.53 11.34 42.92
CA VAL A 1105 -10.60 9.87 42.85
C VAL A 1105 -9.55 9.25 43.77
N GLU A 1106 -9.99 8.36 44.65
CA GLU A 1106 -9.13 7.61 45.56
C GLU A 1106 -9.44 6.11 45.44
N VAL A 1107 -8.46 5.26 45.79
CA VAL A 1107 -8.62 3.81 45.76
C VAL A 1107 -8.48 3.25 47.16
N ASP A 1108 -9.43 2.40 47.53
CA ASP A 1108 -9.38 1.56 48.72
C ASP A 1108 -9.00 0.13 48.31
N GLU A 1109 -7.90 -0.37 48.86
CA GLU A 1109 -7.51 -1.77 48.66
C GLU A 1109 -8.33 -2.70 49.58
N LEU A 1110 -8.94 -3.74 49.00
CA LEU A 1110 -9.77 -4.69 49.73
C LEU A 1110 -8.91 -5.73 50.48
N ASN A 1111 -9.13 -5.86 51.78
CA ASN A 1111 -8.46 -6.89 52.60
C ASN A 1111 -8.84 -8.31 52.14
N GLY A 1112 -7.86 -9.04 51.59
CA GLY A 1112 -7.98 -10.46 51.23
C GLY A 1112 -8.16 -10.76 49.73
N THR A 1113 -8.35 -9.73 48.88
CA THR A 1113 -8.48 -9.87 47.42
C THR A 1113 -7.51 -8.94 46.70
N LYS A 1114 -6.48 -9.50 46.06
CA LYS A 1114 -5.39 -8.72 45.43
C LYS A 1114 -5.72 -8.15 44.05
N ASN A 1115 -6.77 -8.66 43.41
CA ASN A 1115 -7.10 -8.33 42.01
C ASN A 1115 -8.25 -7.31 41.89
N LEU A 1116 -8.91 -6.97 43.00
CA LEU A 1116 -10.06 -6.07 43.05
C LEU A 1116 -9.79 -4.93 44.02
N VAL A 1117 -10.25 -3.75 43.66
CA VAL A 1117 -10.16 -2.54 44.50
C VAL A 1117 -11.48 -1.78 44.44
N ASP A 1118 -11.74 -0.98 45.48
CA ASP A 1118 -12.89 -0.10 45.52
C ASP A 1118 -12.45 1.31 45.13
N LEU A 1119 -13.18 1.94 44.21
CA LEU A 1119 -12.88 3.27 43.71
C LEU A 1119 -13.83 4.29 44.35
N LYS A 1120 -13.28 5.28 45.04
CA LYS A 1120 -14.02 6.37 45.66
C LYS A 1120 -13.93 7.62 44.81
N LEU A 1121 -15.07 8.11 44.36
CA LEU A 1121 -15.17 9.40 43.68
C LEU A 1121 -15.83 10.38 44.64
N THR A 1122 -15.09 11.42 45.01
CA THR A 1122 -15.53 12.44 45.96
C THR A 1122 -15.66 13.78 45.25
N PHE A 1123 -16.80 14.44 45.41
CA PHE A 1123 -16.96 15.85 45.05
C PHE A 1123 -17.41 16.66 46.26
N SER A 1124 -16.92 17.88 46.37
CA SER A 1124 -17.25 18.79 47.47
C SER A 1124 -18.11 19.94 46.97
N ARG A 1125 -19.13 20.31 47.73
CA ARG A 1125 -20.09 21.36 47.34
C ARG A 1125 -20.53 22.24 48.51
N LYS A 1126 -21.03 23.42 48.22
CA LYS A 1126 -21.76 24.29 49.15
C LYS A 1126 -23.05 24.74 48.49
N VAL A 1127 -24.18 24.38 49.09
CA VAL A 1127 -25.52 24.75 48.62
C VAL A 1127 -26.07 25.88 49.49
N GLU A 1128 -26.26 27.06 48.91
CA GLU A 1128 -26.97 28.16 49.58
C GLU A 1128 -28.44 28.12 49.16
N VAL A 1129 -29.32 27.97 50.15
CA VAL A 1129 -30.77 27.92 49.93
C VAL A 1129 -31.37 29.30 50.20
N GLY A 1130 -32.25 29.75 49.32
CA GLY A 1130 -33.00 31.00 49.46
C GLY A 1130 -34.26 30.83 50.31
N GLU A 1131 -35.43 31.08 49.74
CA GLU A 1131 -36.70 30.92 50.48
C GLU A 1131 -36.90 29.45 50.88
N SER A 1132 -36.97 29.20 52.19
CA SER A 1132 -36.84 27.87 52.77
C SER A 1132 -38.15 27.09 52.90
N ARG A 1133 -39.28 27.55 52.35
CA ARG A 1133 -40.57 26.85 52.52
C ARG A 1133 -40.87 25.96 51.33
N VAL A 1134 -40.98 24.66 51.59
CA VAL A 1134 -41.28 23.63 50.58
C VAL A 1134 -42.60 22.95 50.93
N VAL A 1135 -43.45 22.70 49.94
CA VAL A 1135 -44.69 21.94 50.11
C VAL A 1135 -44.53 20.58 49.44
N ARG A 1136 -44.68 19.52 50.22
CA ARG A 1136 -44.66 18.14 49.72
C ARG A 1136 -46.09 17.62 49.61
N LEU A 1137 -46.54 17.38 48.39
CA LEU A 1137 -47.81 16.77 48.06
C LEU A 1137 -47.60 15.25 48.04
N VAL A 1138 -48.16 14.53 49.02
CA VAL A 1138 -48.07 13.06 49.10
C VAL A 1138 -49.35 12.47 48.53
N TYR A 1139 -49.21 11.63 47.50
CA TYR A 1139 -50.30 10.94 46.84
C TYR A 1139 -50.05 9.43 46.82
N ALA A 1140 -51.12 8.65 46.79
CA ALA A 1140 -51.07 7.19 46.81
C ALA A 1140 -51.02 6.62 45.38
#